data_AF-A0A9P1KYR7-F1
#
_entry.id   AF-A0A9P1KYR7-F1
#
_cell.length_a   1.000
_cell.length_b   1.000
_cell.length_c   1.000
_cell.angle_alpha   90.00
_cell.angle_beta   90.00
_cell.angle_gamma   90.00
#
_symmetry.space_group_name_H-M   'P 1'
#
loop_
_entity.id
_entity.type
_entity.pdbx_description
1 polymer ?
#
loop_
_entity_poly.entity_id
_entity_poly.type
_entity_poly.pdbx_seq_one_letter_code
_entity_poly.pdbx_strand_id
1 'polypeptide(L)'
;MIGGDLIEYEVIVRYNGDILALTTELGVSVELLGYNYAIITSQNIENIDMLLNYPQIEYVEKPFILNTQDIQSFSRTGITRFKSTNKLTGKGTIIGVIDSGIDYTLEEFRDSQGNSKILYYWDQSINGNPPEGFKDGTLYTNEDINKAIKNEINIPISPTSTHGTHVAGIACQIASEANIIFVRVGSTVTDVFSKSTEFMRAIKFILDKALELKMPVAINISYGSNEGSHRGLSLFEQYIDDMCSFWKNNIIVAAGNNADKDGHKNIKLGDNEVEVEFVVGENEKILNLNIWPDFVDDFSVHIVNPSNVKSQQISLTSGEIRNVLGSTRVRGYFYPISPFSLVRRITIQLSSNININPGIWKLVFTPIKIVMGNVNIYLPTSEGISKDTRFLASSKNLTVTVPGTASKVITVGSFNSRTDTVSIFSGEGDIEENILKPDLLAPGEDILSVLPGGSIGALSGTSMATPHVTGVVALLMEWGIVNRNDLFFYSQKIRAFLIKEARRNPLYTYPNNSMGFGMLDMSNVNLVDISQVNQGYDLLYRKKVKKKLKNTRLAIPEDLVIKYQISHSPNFKEELAANNLNYQFYPISYDTGILILPVSDKTKFNKLASIKSIKKIDLSIVMNQLGVINRGVENGVVAREEIGANFLQNNSNVPITGRGVLIAIIDSGIDYLHEDFIYPDKTSKIVFLWDQTKDGKPPNGYEIGTEYTREDINKAIGSNDSTLSKDEEGNGTMLSGICSGLGNINKEYLGVAPESELIIVKLKKIDGNYNSTLVEAGVRYAVEKAVGMNMPIVINFSLGSNSLTGATQSIIYEQPLFTRGLALVAAAGNEGNTQTHSTGKVEFTGAQKDIELEILENEKLLEINIWVSRPDKVSVAVVSPSGEESKFIKVSSYNEISGLFDLEATWYVITYIYPTSYSGQQQVNIMLRNASKGIWKIRLKGEYITNGIFNAYLPNKALINPGTKFRDSTPSQTINYPATYNYVISAGAYNIVDRSIWPPSSRGPTINGLLKPDIVAPGVNIISTYPGNTYATITGTAPAAAHVSGAIALYFQYTLVDKYYPQKAFATMVRTFIEAGANRNQDISYPNESYGYGFLDMRGAFNQLK
;
A
#
# COMPACT_ATOMS: atom_id res chain seq x y z
N MET A 1 45.52 0.35 -28.86
CA MET A 1 44.14 -0.10 -28.58
C MET A 1 43.71 0.57 -27.29
N ILE A 2 42.58 1.26 -27.28
CA ILE A 2 41.96 1.77 -26.05
C ILE A 2 41.08 0.63 -25.53
N GLY A 3 41.12 0.35 -24.22
CA GLY A 3 40.19 -0.60 -23.63
C GLY A 3 38.78 -0.04 -23.73
N GLY A 4 37.86 -0.80 -24.32
CA GLY A 4 36.44 -0.49 -24.22
C GLY A 4 35.94 -1.03 -22.88
N ASP A 5 35.28 -0.18 -22.09
CA ASP A 5 34.64 -0.63 -20.85
C ASP A 5 33.58 -1.69 -21.18
N LEU A 6 33.62 -2.81 -20.45
CA LEU A 6 32.61 -3.86 -20.56
C LEU A 6 31.29 -3.31 -20.02
N ILE A 7 30.30 -3.13 -20.90
CA ILE A 7 28.98 -2.61 -20.53
C ILE A 7 28.25 -3.68 -19.71
N GLU A 8 28.30 -3.55 -18.39
CA GLU A 8 27.53 -4.39 -17.47
C GLU A 8 26.09 -3.86 -17.36
N TYR A 9 25.14 -4.69 -17.78
CA TYR A 9 23.71 -4.44 -17.69
C TYR A 9 23.20 -4.89 -16.33
N GLU A 10 22.63 -3.96 -15.56
CA GLU A 10 22.09 -4.18 -14.23
C GLU A 10 20.59 -3.89 -14.22
N VAL A 11 19.81 -4.76 -13.58
CA VAL A 11 18.35 -4.61 -13.44
C VAL A 11 17.87 -5.03 -12.06
N ILE A 12 16.85 -4.31 -11.55
CA ILE A 12 16.07 -4.69 -10.38
C ILE A 12 15.07 -5.75 -10.83
N VAL A 13 15.02 -6.88 -10.12
CA VAL A 13 14.14 -7.99 -10.45
C VAL A 13 13.22 -8.27 -9.28
N ARG A 14 11.92 -8.38 -9.55
CA ARG A 14 10.96 -9.00 -8.64
C ARG A 14 10.76 -10.46 -9.04
N TYR A 15 10.74 -11.36 -8.07
CA TYR A 15 10.72 -12.80 -8.29
C TYR A 15 9.89 -13.58 -7.26
N ASN A 16 9.58 -14.84 -7.61
CA ASN A 16 9.01 -15.83 -6.71
C ASN A 16 9.61 -17.22 -6.98
N GLY A 17 9.80 -18.03 -5.94
CA GLY A 17 10.47 -19.34 -6.06
C GLY A 17 12.00 -19.27 -6.13
N ASP A 18 12.65 -20.29 -6.72
CA ASP A 18 14.12 -20.34 -6.83
C ASP A 18 14.62 -19.61 -8.10
N ILE A 19 15.23 -18.44 -7.87
CA ILE A 19 15.88 -17.61 -8.89
C ILE A 19 17.39 -17.89 -9.03
N LEU A 20 18.01 -18.60 -8.09
CA LEU A 20 19.46 -18.85 -8.13
C LEU A 20 19.88 -19.78 -9.26
N ALA A 21 18.96 -20.63 -9.76
CA ALA A 21 19.15 -21.44 -10.97
C ALA A 21 19.64 -20.62 -12.19
N LEU A 22 19.20 -19.35 -12.33
CA LEU A 22 19.60 -18.47 -13.43
C LEU A 22 21.11 -18.22 -13.50
N THR A 23 21.81 -18.30 -12.36
CA THR A 23 23.28 -18.18 -12.33
C THR A 23 23.98 -19.26 -13.13
N THR A 24 23.39 -20.46 -13.20
CA THR A 24 23.92 -21.61 -13.91
C THR A 24 23.35 -21.70 -15.34
N GLU A 25 22.09 -21.32 -15.53
CA GLU A 25 21.42 -21.42 -16.84
C GLU A 25 21.74 -20.28 -17.80
N LEU A 26 21.80 -19.03 -17.32
CA LEU A 26 22.05 -17.83 -18.13
C LEU A 26 23.45 -17.22 -17.91
N GLY A 27 24.23 -17.74 -16.95
CA GLY A 27 25.53 -17.16 -16.60
C GLY A 27 25.47 -15.74 -16.03
N VAL A 28 24.30 -15.32 -15.51
CA VAL A 28 24.10 -14.01 -14.90
C VAL A 28 24.46 -14.03 -13.42
N SER A 29 24.84 -12.89 -12.84
CA SER A 29 24.97 -12.79 -11.38
C SER A 29 23.62 -12.41 -10.75
N VAL A 30 23.31 -12.95 -9.57
CA VAL A 30 22.04 -12.74 -8.85
C VAL A 30 22.33 -12.42 -7.40
N GLU A 31 21.97 -11.22 -6.94
CA GLU A 31 22.07 -10.78 -5.54
C GLU A 31 20.68 -10.70 -4.92
N LEU A 32 20.43 -11.40 -3.80
CA LEU A 32 19.10 -11.45 -3.17
C LEU A 32 18.91 -10.30 -2.17
N LEU A 33 17.93 -9.42 -2.45
CA LEU A 33 17.59 -8.27 -1.61
C LEU A 33 16.52 -8.57 -0.54
N GLY A 34 15.74 -9.63 -0.74
CA GLY A 34 14.68 -10.06 0.18
C GLY A 34 13.95 -11.28 -0.39
N TYR A 35 12.80 -11.67 0.20
CA TYR A 35 12.06 -12.87 -0.22
C TYR A 35 11.55 -12.83 -1.68
N ASN A 36 11.31 -11.63 -2.22
CA ASN A 36 10.70 -11.41 -3.55
C ASN A 36 11.53 -10.46 -4.44
N TYR A 37 12.70 -9.98 -4.01
CA TYR A 37 13.48 -8.98 -4.75
C TYR A 37 14.94 -9.41 -4.91
N ALA A 38 15.49 -9.22 -6.10
CA ALA A 38 16.89 -9.47 -6.42
C ALA A 38 17.44 -8.36 -7.35
N ILE A 39 18.76 -8.31 -7.49
CA ILE A 39 19.43 -7.58 -8.57
C ILE A 39 20.07 -8.63 -9.48
N ILE A 40 19.94 -8.44 -10.79
CA ILE A 40 20.63 -9.26 -11.79
C ILE A 40 21.63 -8.39 -12.56
N THR A 41 22.85 -8.90 -12.72
CA THR A 41 23.89 -8.29 -13.58
C THR A 41 24.37 -9.25 -14.67
N SER A 42 24.63 -8.72 -15.86
CA SER A 42 25.10 -9.46 -17.04
C SER A 42 26.00 -8.58 -17.92
N GLN A 43 27.01 -9.18 -18.56
CA GLN A 43 27.81 -8.53 -19.61
C GLN A 43 27.19 -8.62 -21.01
N ASN A 44 26.10 -9.39 -21.18
CA ASN A 44 25.30 -9.44 -22.40
C ASN A 44 23.86 -9.00 -22.15
N ILE A 45 23.35 -8.10 -22.98
CA ILE A 45 21.95 -7.61 -22.94
C ILE A 45 20.96 -8.72 -23.27
N GLU A 46 21.30 -9.66 -24.16
CA GLU A 46 20.41 -10.74 -24.57
C GLU A 46 20.04 -11.63 -23.37
N ASN A 47 20.97 -11.83 -22.41
CA ASN A 47 20.70 -12.59 -21.19
C ASN A 47 19.71 -11.86 -20.26
N ILE A 48 19.66 -10.52 -20.30
CA ILE A 48 18.67 -9.70 -19.58
C ILE A 48 17.31 -9.77 -20.28
N ASP A 49 17.29 -9.69 -21.60
CA ASP A 49 16.06 -9.85 -22.40
C ASP A 49 15.47 -11.27 -22.24
N MET A 50 16.33 -12.29 -22.07
CA MET A 50 15.93 -13.67 -21.80
C MET A 50 15.27 -13.90 -20.44
N LEU A 51 15.45 -13.01 -19.45
CA LEU A 51 14.85 -13.16 -18.11
C LEU A 51 13.32 -13.29 -18.18
N LEU A 52 12.68 -12.60 -19.14
CA LEU A 52 11.22 -12.60 -19.29
C LEU A 52 10.62 -13.98 -19.68
N ASN A 53 11.46 -14.94 -20.10
CA ASN A 53 11.03 -16.31 -20.40
C ASN A 53 10.88 -17.17 -19.13
N TYR A 54 11.45 -16.75 -17.99
CA TYR A 54 11.50 -17.56 -16.78
C TYR A 54 10.26 -17.39 -15.91
N PRO A 55 9.60 -18.47 -15.45
CA PRO A 55 8.39 -18.36 -14.64
C PRO A 55 8.62 -17.79 -13.23
N GLN A 56 9.86 -17.83 -12.72
CA GLN A 56 10.24 -17.22 -11.45
C GLN A 56 10.34 -15.69 -11.51
N ILE A 57 10.48 -15.10 -12.70
CA ILE A 57 10.63 -13.65 -12.90
C ILE A 57 9.25 -13.01 -12.96
N GLU A 58 8.92 -12.19 -11.96
CA GLU A 58 7.67 -11.43 -11.91
C GLU A 58 7.79 -10.11 -12.70
N TYR A 59 8.89 -9.37 -12.53
CA TYR A 59 9.16 -8.15 -13.31
C TYR A 59 10.64 -7.77 -13.32
N VAL A 60 11.04 -6.96 -14.31
CA VAL A 60 12.38 -6.41 -14.50
C VAL A 60 12.30 -4.89 -14.66
N GLU A 61 12.82 -4.13 -13.70
CA GLU A 61 12.91 -2.66 -13.72
C GLU A 61 14.37 -2.22 -13.94
N LYS A 62 14.60 -1.21 -14.78
CA LYS A 62 15.94 -0.59 -14.91
C LYS A 62 16.18 0.36 -13.74
N PRO A 63 17.38 0.36 -13.13
CA PRO A 63 17.68 1.29 -12.04
C PRO A 63 17.53 2.75 -12.48
N PHE A 64 17.05 3.58 -11.56
CA PHE A 64 17.03 5.04 -11.73
C PHE A 64 18.38 5.64 -11.36
N ILE A 65 18.67 6.81 -11.91
CA ILE A 65 19.79 7.66 -11.51
C ILE A 65 19.32 8.66 -10.44
N LEU A 66 20.03 8.72 -9.29
CA LEU A 66 19.79 9.63 -8.17
C LEU A 66 20.99 10.58 -7.96
N ASN A 67 20.72 11.78 -7.44
CA ASN A 67 21.71 12.84 -7.14
C ASN A 67 21.62 13.34 -5.68
N THR A 68 22.71 13.94 -5.15
CA THR A 68 22.70 14.76 -3.92
C THR A 68 21.84 16.02 -4.09
N GLN A 69 21.47 16.72 -3.01
CA GLN A 69 20.52 17.83 -3.05
C GLN A 69 20.92 18.99 -2.07
N ASP A 70 21.96 19.81 -2.35
CA ASP A 70 22.57 20.78 -1.40
C ASP A 70 22.93 22.27 -1.85
N ILE A 71 23.00 23.25 -0.89
CA ILE A 71 23.42 24.72 -1.00
C ILE A 71 24.18 25.26 0.29
N GLN A 72 24.10 26.51 0.86
CA GLN A 72 24.89 26.98 2.09
C GLN A 72 24.40 28.10 3.14
N SER A 73 24.53 27.89 4.49
CA SER A 73 24.80 28.81 5.70
C SER A 73 23.77 29.81 6.40
N PHE A 74 23.32 29.86 7.70
CA PHE A 74 23.33 29.17 9.06
C PHE A 74 21.87 28.89 9.64
N SER A 75 21.57 27.94 10.59
CA SER A 75 20.16 27.55 11.05
C SER A 75 19.81 27.21 12.56
N ARG A 76 18.53 26.83 12.89
CA ARG A 76 17.95 26.56 14.25
C ARG A 76 16.72 25.60 14.32
N THR A 77 16.60 24.69 15.32
CA THR A 77 15.44 23.74 15.51
C THR A 77 14.76 23.66 16.88
N GLY A 78 15.39 24.09 17.98
CA GLY A 78 14.85 23.90 19.34
C GLY A 78 15.08 22.51 19.97
N ILE A 79 15.64 21.55 19.22
CA ILE A 79 15.97 20.18 19.68
C ILE A 79 16.82 20.17 20.97
N THR A 80 17.71 21.16 21.16
CA THR A 80 18.55 21.31 22.35
C THR A 80 17.75 21.33 23.66
N ARG A 81 16.56 21.96 23.66
CA ARG A 81 15.66 21.97 24.83
C ARG A 81 15.06 20.60 25.10
N PHE A 82 14.67 19.89 24.04
CA PHE A 82 14.13 18.54 24.13
C PHE A 82 15.16 17.54 24.68
N LYS A 83 16.40 17.58 24.17
CA LYS A 83 17.54 16.81 24.73
C LYS A 83 17.76 17.12 26.20
N SER A 84 17.87 18.40 26.58
CA SER A 84 18.19 18.79 27.97
C SER A 84 17.07 18.43 28.97
N THR A 85 15.81 18.48 28.54
CA THR A 85 14.65 18.14 29.38
C THR A 85 14.51 16.63 29.60
N ASN A 86 14.69 15.83 28.53
CA ASN A 86 14.42 14.38 28.56
C ASN A 86 15.67 13.50 28.77
N LYS A 87 16.88 14.09 28.69
CA LYS A 87 18.18 13.41 28.83
C LYS A 87 18.47 12.32 27.79
N LEU A 88 17.83 12.42 26.61
CA LEU A 88 18.01 11.51 25.49
C LEU A 88 19.24 11.92 24.66
N THR A 89 19.99 10.94 24.20
CA THR A 89 21.24 11.11 23.43
C THR A 89 21.32 10.20 22.20
N GLY A 90 20.34 9.34 21.95
CA GLY A 90 20.33 8.33 20.88
C GLY A 90 20.90 6.98 21.31
N LYS A 91 21.22 6.83 22.61
CA LYS A 91 21.95 5.69 23.15
C LYS A 91 21.25 4.36 22.87
N GLY A 92 21.97 3.39 22.31
CA GLY A 92 21.39 2.08 21.99
C GLY A 92 20.51 2.05 20.73
N THR A 93 20.55 3.11 19.91
CA THR A 93 19.94 3.16 18.57
C THR A 93 21.02 3.27 17.49
N ILE A 94 20.64 3.03 16.23
CA ILE A 94 21.51 3.18 15.07
C ILE A 94 20.99 4.33 14.18
N ILE A 95 21.89 5.20 13.71
CA ILE A 95 21.69 6.03 12.53
C ILE A 95 22.29 5.28 11.33
N GLY A 96 21.45 4.90 10.38
CA GLY A 96 21.87 4.46 9.06
C GLY A 96 22.05 5.66 8.14
N VAL A 97 23.16 5.75 7.41
CA VAL A 97 23.39 6.80 6.40
C VAL A 97 23.78 6.15 5.08
N ILE A 98 23.11 6.54 3.99
CA ILE A 98 23.39 6.08 2.62
C ILE A 98 23.70 7.32 1.78
N ASP A 99 24.99 7.54 1.48
CA ASP A 99 25.47 8.83 0.99
C ASP A 99 26.85 8.73 0.27
N SER A 100 27.53 9.85 0.00
CA SER A 100 28.76 9.94 -0.81
C SER A 100 30.06 9.48 -0.12
N GLY A 101 30.00 9.13 1.18
CA GLY A 101 31.16 8.78 2.01
C GLY A 101 31.26 9.63 3.27
N ILE A 102 32.14 9.22 4.19
CA ILE A 102 32.34 9.85 5.50
C ILE A 102 33.82 9.98 5.85
N ASP A 103 34.21 11.13 6.39
CA ASP A 103 35.45 11.26 7.14
C ASP A 103 35.26 10.64 8.53
N TYR A 104 35.59 9.35 8.66
CA TYR A 104 35.47 8.60 9.90
C TYR A 104 36.44 9.07 11.01
N THR A 105 37.38 9.98 10.71
CA THR A 105 38.41 10.40 11.67
C THR A 105 37.93 11.47 12.64
N LEU A 106 36.83 12.16 12.35
CA LEU A 106 36.34 13.30 13.13
C LEU A 106 35.85 12.90 14.54
N GLU A 107 36.01 13.80 15.52
CA GLU A 107 35.66 13.52 16.92
C GLU A 107 34.13 13.33 17.12
N GLU A 108 33.32 13.98 16.28
CA GLU A 108 31.86 13.86 16.24
C GLU A 108 31.37 12.42 15.99
N PHE A 109 32.19 11.58 15.36
CA PHE A 109 31.92 10.17 15.10
C PHE A 109 32.59 9.22 16.10
N ARG A 110 33.19 9.75 17.17
CA ARG A 110 33.80 8.97 18.26
C ARG A 110 32.93 8.94 19.53
N ASP A 111 33.18 7.97 20.39
CA ASP A 111 32.59 7.83 21.72
C ASP A 111 33.41 8.60 22.79
N SER A 112 32.95 8.59 24.04
CA SER A 112 33.64 9.25 25.16
C SER A 112 34.95 8.58 25.60
N GLN A 113 35.37 7.51 24.93
CA GLN A 113 36.65 6.81 25.13
C GLN A 113 37.60 7.00 23.93
N GLY A 114 37.15 7.69 22.87
CA GLY A 114 37.89 7.93 21.64
C GLY A 114 37.74 6.83 20.57
N ASN A 115 36.90 5.81 20.80
CA ASN A 115 36.61 4.77 19.82
C ASN A 115 35.57 5.24 18.80
N SER A 116 35.56 4.67 17.61
CA SER A 116 34.52 4.92 16.59
C SER A 116 33.12 4.51 17.05
N LYS A 117 32.12 5.35 16.79
CA LYS A 117 30.68 5.00 16.84
C LYS A 117 30.19 4.33 15.56
N ILE A 118 30.97 4.37 14.48
CA ILE A 118 30.68 3.70 13.22
C ILE A 118 30.94 2.22 13.41
N LEU A 119 29.87 1.42 13.52
CA LEU A 119 29.94 -0.02 13.73
C LEU A 119 30.39 -0.74 12.45
N TYR A 120 29.93 -0.22 11.31
CA TYR A 120 30.27 -0.71 9.98
C TYR A 120 30.30 0.48 9.00
N TYR A 121 31.34 0.51 8.16
CA TYR A 121 31.41 1.36 6.97
C TYR A 121 31.53 0.43 5.75
N TRP A 122 30.55 0.46 4.85
CA TRP A 122 30.62 -0.26 3.58
C TRP A 122 30.77 0.74 2.44
N ASP A 123 31.84 0.61 1.66
CA ASP A 123 32.07 1.42 0.47
C ASP A 123 31.80 0.58 -0.78
N GLN A 124 30.67 0.82 -1.47
CA GLN A 124 30.30 0.08 -2.69
C GLN A 124 31.21 0.42 -3.88
N SER A 125 31.95 1.54 -3.83
CA SER A 125 32.73 2.05 -4.97
C SER A 125 34.13 1.42 -5.12
N ILE A 126 34.59 0.62 -4.14
CA ILE A 126 35.96 0.08 -4.11
C ILE A 126 35.98 -1.45 -3.97
N ASN A 127 36.53 -2.13 -4.98
CA ASN A 127 36.66 -3.58 -5.00
C ASN A 127 37.54 -4.07 -3.83
N GLY A 128 37.04 -5.05 -3.07
CA GLY A 128 37.79 -5.66 -1.97
C GLY A 128 37.01 -6.80 -1.33
N ASN A 129 36.59 -6.59 -0.07
CA ASN A 129 35.88 -7.59 0.72
C ASN A 129 34.42 -7.14 0.98
N PRO A 130 33.45 -7.51 0.13
CA PRO A 130 32.05 -7.11 0.29
C PRO A 130 31.42 -7.74 1.55
N PRO A 131 30.30 -7.20 2.07
CA PRO A 131 29.52 -7.87 3.09
C PRO A 131 28.94 -9.20 2.58
N GLU A 132 28.71 -10.15 3.48
CA GLU A 132 28.12 -11.45 3.16
C GLU A 132 26.76 -11.29 2.43
N GLY A 133 26.63 -11.94 1.27
CA GLY A 133 25.45 -11.87 0.41
C GLY A 133 25.49 -10.79 -0.69
N PHE A 134 26.57 -10.01 -0.80
CA PHE A 134 26.74 -8.99 -1.85
C PHE A 134 27.98 -9.26 -2.71
N LYS A 135 27.95 -8.76 -3.95
CA LYS A 135 29.01 -8.99 -4.95
C LYS A 135 30.19 -8.01 -4.84
N ASP A 136 29.89 -6.72 -4.61
CA ASP A 136 30.82 -5.61 -4.86
C ASP A 136 31.06 -4.71 -3.63
N GLY A 137 32.17 -3.96 -3.65
CA GLY A 137 32.57 -3.03 -2.58
C GLY A 137 33.50 -3.62 -1.50
N THR A 138 33.75 -2.83 -0.45
CA THR A 138 34.58 -3.20 0.70
C THR A 138 33.93 -2.81 2.03
N LEU A 139 33.79 -3.79 2.93
CA LEU A 139 33.29 -3.63 4.29
C LEU A 139 34.44 -3.44 5.29
N TYR A 140 34.34 -2.40 6.11
CA TYR A 140 35.18 -2.13 7.27
C TYR A 140 34.37 -2.22 8.56
N THR A 141 34.89 -2.92 9.57
CA THR A 141 34.24 -3.06 10.88
C THR A 141 34.66 -1.94 11.84
N ASN A 142 33.96 -1.83 12.98
CA ASN A 142 34.37 -0.97 14.09
C ASN A 142 35.82 -1.19 14.52
N GLU A 143 36.32 -2.42 14.50
CA GLU A 143 37.71 -2.73 14.86
C GLU A 143 38.69 -2.13 13.84
N ASP A 144 38.38 -2.25 12.56
CA ASP A 144 39.20 -1.71 11.46
C ASP A 144 39.22 -0.17 11.49
N ILE A 145 38.07 0.46 11.72
CA ILE A 145 37.96 1.91 11.86
C ILE A 145 38.72 2.40 13.11
N ASN A 146 38.70 1.65 14.21
CA ASN A 146 39.49 1.95 15.40
C ASN A 146 41.00 1.78 15.19
N LYS A 147 41.45 0.80 14.38
CA LYS A 147 42.85 0.68 13.93
C LYS A 147 43.23 1.86 13.03
N ALA A 148 42.35 2.26 12.12
CA ALA A 148 42.58 3.37 11.20
C ALA A 148 42.69 4.73 11.93
N ILE A 149 41.84 4.96 12.94
CA ILE A 149 41.92 6.14 13.83
C ILE A 149 43.26 6.21 14.57
N LYS A 150 43.92 5.08 14.83
CA LYS A 150 45.25 4.99 15.45
C LYS A 150 46.40 5.00 14.44
N ASN A 151 46.11 5.06 13.13
CA ASN A 151 47.06 4.91 12.03
C ASN A 151 47.73 3.52 11.96
N GLU A 152 47.10 2.49 12.52
CA GLU A 152 47.56 1.08 12.44
C GLU A 152 47.24 0.45 11.08
N ILE A 153 46.17 0.91 10.41
CA ILE A 153 45.81 0.60 9.03
C ILE A 153 45.36 1.89 8.30
N ASN A 154 45.20 1.83 6.97
CA ASN A 154 44.64 2.92 6.18
C ASN A 154 43.27 2.53 5.60
N ILE A 155 42.24 3.33 5.87
CA ILE A 155 40.93 3.25 5.21
C ILE A 155 40.78 4.53 4.37
N PRO A 156 40.48 4.44 3.06
CA PRO A 156 40.40 5.63 2.22
C PRO A 156 39.17 6.48 2.59
N ILE A 157 39.38 7.76 2.87
CA ILE A 157 38.30 8.76 2.94
C ILE A 157 37.94 9.15 1.50
N SER A 158 36.65 9.10 1.15
CA SER A 158 36.19 9.45 -0.20
C SER A 158 36.47 10.93 -0.53
N PRO A 159 36.99 11.26 -1.73
CA PRO A 159 37.05 12.64 -2.22
C PRO A 159 35.69 13.35 -2.30
N THR A 160 34.59 12.59 -2.44
CA THR A 160 33.22 13.12 -2.45
C THR A 160 32.55 13.14 -1.07
N SER A 161 33.26 12.75 0.01
CA SER A 161 32.70 12.61 1.38
C SER A 161 32.14 13.89 2.01
N THR A 162 32.26 15.05 1.37
CA THR A 162 31.79 16.35 1.88
C THR A 162 30.31 16.34 2.26
N HIS A 163 29.44 15.81 1.38
CA HIS A 163 27.99 15.75 1.61
C HIS A 163 27.65 14.76 2.73
N GLY A 164 28.08 13.49 2.61
CA GLY A 164 27.79 12.45 3.61
C GLY A 164 28.37 12.72 5.01
N THR A 165 29.54 13.35 5.10
CA THR A 165 30.13 13.82 6.38
C THR A 165 29.26 14.89 7.04
N HIS A 166 28.78 15.86 6.26
CA HIS A 166 27.92 16.94 6.75
C HIS A 166 26.57 16.40 7.24
N VAL A 167 25.93 15.55 6.42
CA VAL A 167 24.66 14.85 6.73
C VAL A 167 24.78 14.00 8.01
N ALA A 168 25.80 13.15 8.11
CA ALA A 168 26.04 12.35 9.31
C ALA A 168 26.31 13.22 10.54
N GLY A 169 27.08 14.31 10.38
CA GLY A 169 27.36 15.26 11.45
C GLY A 169 26.10 15.91 12.04
N ILE A 170 25.11 16.30 11.21
CA ILE A 170 23.85 16.88 11.69
C ILE A 170 23.10 15.86 12.56
N ALA A 171 22.95 14.63 12.05
CA ALA A 171 22.25 13.57 12.77
C ALA A 171 22.96 13.20 14.08
N CYS A 172 24.30 13.17 14.10
CA CYS A 172 25.11 12.88 15.29
C CYS A 172 25.16 14.02 16.31
N GLN A 173 25.10 15.30 15.93
CA GLN A 173 24.94 16.40 16.89
C GLN A 173 23.63 16.27 17.68
N ILE A 174 22.58 15.76 17.02
CA ILE A 174 21.27 15.50 17.62
C ILE A 174 21.30 14.20 18.44
N ALA A 175 21.75 13.09 17.88
CA ALA A 175 21.84 11.78 18.53
C ALA A 175 23.32 11.42 18.81
N SER A 176 23.90 12.10 19.80
CA SER A 176 25.33 12.10 20.13
C SER A 176 25.91 10.77 20.62
N GLU A 177 25.06 9.87 21.15
CA GLU A 177 25.40 8.50 21.56
C GLU A 177 24.73 7.42 20.69
N ALA A 178 24.15 7.79 19.55
CA ALA A 178 23.72 6.79 18.57
C ALA A 178 24.94 6.16 17.88
N ASN A 179 24.86 4.85 17.65
CA ASN A 179 25.80 4.14 16.80
C ASN A 179 25.51 4.47 15.33
N ILE A 180 26.50 4.31 14.45
CA ILE A 180 26.37 4.64 13.03
C ILE A 180 26.60 3.36 12.20
N ILE A 181 25.78 3.16 11.17
CA ILE A 181 26.11 2.29 10.04
C ILE A 181 26.10 3.18 8.80
N PHE A 182 27.23 3.25 8.12
CA PHE A 182 27.38 4.12 6.95
C PHE A 182 27.61 3.27 5.70
N VAL A 183 26.90 3.57 4.62
CA VAL A 183 27.12 2.98 3.30
C VAL A 183 27.41 4.07 2.29
N ARG A 184 28.54 3.96 1.59
CA ARG A 184 28.88 4.81 0.45
C ARG A 184 28.39 4.19 -0.85
N VAL A 185 27.78 5.02 -1.69
CA VAL A 185 27.24 4.69 -3.02
C VAL A 185 27.87 5.59 -4.10
N GLY A 186 27.71 5.24 -5.38
CA GLY A 186 28.29 5.93 -6.53
C GLY A 186 29.56 5.24 -7.05
N SER A 187 29.57 4.89 -8.34
CA SER A 187 30.53 3.91 -8.90
C SER A 187 31.89 4.47 -9.36
N THR A 188 32.21 5.75 -9.15
CA THR A 188 33.54 6.30 -9.48
C THR A 188 34.05 7.30 -8.44
N VAL A 189 35.29 7.76 -8.63
CA VAL A 189 35.96 8.76 -7.79
C VAL A 189 35.46 10.19 -8.06
N THR A 190 34.64 10.39 -9.10
CA THR A 190 34.27 11.72 -9.62
C THR A 190 32.77 11.97 -9.81
N ASP A 191 31.92 10.94 -9.77
CA ASP A 191 30.49 11.09 -10.07
C ASP A 191 29.66 11.59 -8.88
N VAL A 192 28.67 12.42 -9.19
CA VAL A 192 27.61 12.90 -8.27
C VAL A 192 26.38 11.96 -8.30
N PHE A 193 26.38 11.02 -9.24
CA PHE A 193 25.26 10.15 -9.59
C PHE A 193 25.39 8.77 -8.92
N SER A 194 24.27 8.21 -8.47
CA SER A 194 24.17 6.85 -7.92
C SER A 194 22.93 6.12 -8.46
N LYS A 195 22.98 4.80 -8.55
CA LYS A 195 21.87 3.95 -9.04
C LYS A 195 20.93 3.53 -7.91
N SER A 196 19.64 3.41 -8.18
CA SER A 196 18.67 2.91 -7.19
C SER A 196 19.02 1.52 -6.61
N THR A 197 19.69 0.66 -7.37
CA THR A 197 20.23 -0.63 -6.93
C THR A 197 21.22 -0.53 -5.78
N GLU A 198 22.09 0.49 -5.76
CA GLU A 198 23.07 0.74 -4.69
C GLU A 198 22.36 1.07 -3.36
N PHE A 199 21.27 1.86 -3.43
CA PHE A 199 20.42 2.16 -2.28
C PHE A 199 19.66 0.94 -1.78
N MET A 200 19.15 0.07 -2.67
CA MET A 200 18.48 -1.17 -2.26
C MET A 200 19.43 -2.09 -1.50
N ARG A 201 20.66 -2.29 -2.03
CA ARG A 201 21.75 -3.01 -1.36
C ARG A 201 22.06 -2.42 0.01
N ALA A 202 22.22 -1.09 0.08
CA ALA A 202 22.53 -0.37 1.32
C ALA A 202 21.44 -0.50 2.39
N ILE A 203 20.16 -0.38 2.02
CA ILE A 203 19.02 -0.54 2.94
C ILE A 203 18.98 -1.95 3.52
N LYS A 204 19.16 -2.99 2.69
CA LYS A 204 19.24 -4.39 3.16
C LYS A 204 20.36 -4.54 4.20
N PHE A 205 21.57 -4.11 3.85
CA PHE A 205 22.74 -4.23 4.73
C PHE A 205 22.54 -3.54 6.10
N ILE A 206 21.99 -2.32 6.11
CA ILE A 206 21.70 -1.59 7.35
C ILE A 206 20.63 -2.30 8.18
N LEU A 207 19.56 -2.82 7.56
CA LEU A 207 18.48 -3.50 8.27
C LEU A 207 18.88 -4.87 8.81
N ASP A 208 19.63 -5.67 8.04
CA ASP A 208 20.17 -6.96 8.48
C ASP A 208 21.12 -6.76 9.68
N LYS A 209 22.02 -5.78 9.62
CA LYS A 209 22.93 -5.47 10.74
C LYS A 209 22.20 -4.88 11.95
N ALA A 210 21.15 -4.07 11.75
CA ALA A 210 20.31 -3.60 12.85
C ALA A 210 19.55 -4.76 13.54
N LEU A 211 19.09 -5.76 12.78
CA LEU A 211 18.45 -6.97 13.28
C LEU A 211 19.46 -7.88 14.04
N GLU A 212 20.66 -8.08 13.49
CA GLU A 212 21.75 -8.85 14.13
C GLU A 212 22.14 -8.25 15.49
N LEU A 213 22.38 -6.94 15.52
CA LEU A 213 22.68 -6.15 16.72
C LEU A 213 21.47 -5.99 17.66
N LYS A 214 20.25 -6.31 17.18
CA LYS A 214 18.97 -6.16 17.90
C LYS A 214 18.68 -4.72 18.34
N MET A 215 19.14 -3.75 17.56
CA MET A 215 18.98 -2.31 17.78
C MET A 215 17.95 -1.71 16.81
N PRO A 216 17.14 -0.73 17.23
CA PRO A 216 16.28 0.03 16.31
C PRO A 216 17.12 1.02 15.48
N VAL A 217 16.66 1.33 14.26
CA VAL A 217 17.45 2.11 13.28
C VAL A 217 16.64 3.19 12.55
N ALA A 218 17.22 4.39 12.47
CA ALA A 218 16.74 5.49 11.65
C ALA A 218 17.64 5.63 10.42
N ILE A 219 17.12 5.40 9.20
CA ILE A 219 17.89 5.41 7.95
C ILE A 219 17.68 6.74 7.22
N ASN A 220 18.78 7.44 6.92
CA ASN A 220 18.79 8.70 6.19
C ASN A 220 19.13 8.48 4.71
N ILE A 221 18.28 8.98 3.80
CA ILE A 221 18.53 9.04 2.37
C ILE A 221 18.44 10.50 1.91
N SER A 222 19.58 11.12 1.62
CA SER A 222 19.69 12.52 1.18
C SER A 222 19.93 12.60 -0.34
N TYR A 223 19.19 11.80 -1.11
CA TYR A 223 19.33 11.63 -2.56
C TYR A 223 17.95 11.58 -3.24
N GLY A 224 17.87 12.01 -4.50
CA GLY A 224 16.61 12.03 -5.27
C GLY A 224 16.74 11.91 -6.79
N SER A 225 15.65 11.56 -7.46
CA SER A 225 15.51 11.42 -8.92
C SER A 225 14.19 11.97 -9.47
N ASN A 226 14.21 12.38 -10.75
CA ASN A 226 13.04 12.74 -11.57
C ASN A 226 12.66 11.63 -12.60
N GLU A 227 13.25 10.44 -12.51
CA GLU A 227 13.06 9.38 -13.52
C GLU A 227 11.84 8.47 -13.30
N GLY A 228 11.22 8.51 -12.13
CA GLY A 228 10.00 7.75 -11.80
C GLY A 228 8.71 8.56 -12.02
N SER A 229 7.57 7.99 -11.65
CA SER A 229 6.24 8.60 -11.86
C SER A 229 5.84 9.63 -10.81
N HIS A 230 6.65 9.82 -9.77
CA HIS A 230 6.38 10.64 -8.59
C HIS A 230 5.10 10.25 -7.80
N ARG A 231 4.61 9.01 -8.00
CA ARG A 231 3.39 8.48 -7.35
C ARG A 231 3.63 7.35 -6.34
N GLY A 232 4.87 7.00 -5.99
CA GLY A 232 5.14 5.87 -5.07
C GLY A 232 4.97 4.50 -5.72
N LEU A 233 5.24 4.37 -7.03
CA LEU A 233 4.83 3.23 -7.85
C LEU A 233 5.97 2.41 -8.46
N SER A 234 7.24 2.80 -8.40
CA SER A 234 8.34 1.97 -8.94
C SER A 234 8.66 0.75 -8.06
N LEU A 235 9.35 -0.27 -8.60
CA LEU A 235 9.86 -1.37 -7.75
C LEU A 235 10.82 -0.84 -6.67
N PHE A 236 11.60 0.20 -6.98
CA PHE A 236 12.46 0.86 -5.99
C PHE A 236 11.68 1.47 -4.82
N GLU A 237 10.59 2.20 -5.09
CA GLU A 237 9.73 2.79 -4.05
C GLU A 237 8.96 1.72 -3.26
N GLN A 238 8.45 0.69 -3.95
CA GLN A 238 7.77 -0.45 -3.34
C GLN A 238 8.70 -1.22 -2.40
N TYR A 239 9.94 -1.49 -2.81
CA TYR A 239 10.93 -2.14 -1.96
C TYR A 239 11.22 -1.32 -0.69
N ILE A 240 11.34 0.01 -0.81
CA ILE A 240 11.54 0.90 0.34
C ILE A 240 10.32 0.86 1.28
N ASP A 241 9.12 0.81 0.73
CA ASP A 241 7.88 0.67 1.49
C ASP A 241 7.75 -0.70 2.18
N ASP A 242 8.16 -1.79 1.52
CA ASP A 242 8.21 -3.13 2.12
C ASP A 242 9.25 -3.18 3.25
N MET A 243 10.41 -2.54 3.04
CA MET A 243 11.46 -2.41 4.05
C MET A 243 11.03 -1.51 5.23
N CYS A 244 10.14 -0.53 5.04
CA CYS A 244 9.52 0.23 6.14
C CYS A 244 8.61 -0.62 7.07
N SER A 245 8.34 -1.88 6.71
CA SER A 245 7.67 -2.88 7.56
C SER A 245 8.65 -3.93 8.15
N PHE A 246 9.92 -3.94 7.75
CA PHE A 246 10.91 -4.92 8.22
C PHE A 246 11.69 -4.42 9.44
N TRP A 247 11.69 -5.19 10.54
CA TRP A 247 12.37 -4.84 11.79
C TRP A 247 11.90 -3.48 12.37
N LYS A 248 12.59 -2.97 13.41
CA LYS A 248 12.23 -1.74 14.13
C LYS A 248 12.89 -0.52 13.50
N ASN A 249 12.45 -0.14 12.31
CA ASN A 249 13.05 0.92 11.53
C ASN A 249 12.13 2.14 11.28
N ASN A 250 12.76 3.21 10.83
CA ASN A 250 12.15 4.28 10.06
C ASN A 250 13.12 4.66 8.93
N ILE A 251 12.63 4.81 7.70
CA ILE A 251 13.36 5.42 6.59
C ILE A 251 12.90 6.87 6.43
N ILE A 252 13.86 7.79 6.36
CA ILE A 252 13.68 9.24 6.26
C ILE A 252 14.38 9.69 4.97
N VAL A 253 13.63 10.38 4.10
CA VAL A 253 14.08 10.72 2.73
C VAL A 253 13.95 12.22 2.48
N ALA A 254 14.91 12.82 1.78
CA ALA A 254 14.83 14.20 1.31
C ALA A 254 13.67 14.39 0.31
N ALA A 255 13.01 15.54 0.34
CA ALA A 255 11.98 15.88 -0.64
C ALA A 255 12.54 16.29 -2.02
N GLY A 256 13.82 16.68 -2.10
CA GLY A 256 14.45 17.19 -3.32
C GLY A 256 14.38 18.72 -3.47
N ASN A 257 15.20 19.24 -4.39
CA ASN A 257 15.49 20.68 -4.54
C ASN A 257 15.00 21.29 -5.87
N ASN A 258 13.99 20.68 -6.51
CA ASN A 258 13.62 20.96 -7.91
C ASN A 258 12.42 21.93 -8.09
N ALA A 259 11.81 22.44 -7.02
CA ALA A 259 10.55 23.23 -7.11
C ALA A 259 10.70 24.64 -7.75
N ASP A 260 11.89 25.24 -7.67
CA ASP A 260 12.27 26.53 -8.30
C ASP A 260 13.10 26.34 -9.59
N LYS A 261 13.28 25.10 -10.06
CA LYS A 261 14.22 24.75 -11.14
C LYS A 261 13.58 24.62 -12.51
N ASP A 262 12.27 24.87 -12.63
CA ASP A 262 11.50 24.77 -13.88
C ASP A 262 11.64 23.42 -14.61
N GLY A 263 11.98 22.35 -13.87
CA GLY A 263 12.28 21.01 -14.39
C GLY A 263 11.10 20.07 -14.58
N HIS A 264 9.87 20.51 -14.22
CA HIS A 264 8.63 19.76 -14.38
C HIS A 264 7.57 20.56 -15.14
N LYS A 265 6.73 19.85 -15.88
CA LYS A 265 5.52 20.37 -16.51
C LYS A 265 4.37 19.36 -16.43
N ASN A 266 3.24 19.79 -15.88
CA ASN A 266 1.95 19.13 -16.06
C ASN A 266 1.16 19.78 -17.22
N ILE A 267 0.47 18.97 -18.02
CA ILE A 267 -0.53 19.40 -19.01
C ILE A 267 -1.82 18.57 -18.90
N LYS A 268 -2.91 19.15 -19.39
CA LYS A 268 -4.21 18.50 -19.59
C LYS A 268 -4.50 18.41 -21.09
N LEU A 269 -4.55 17.20 -21.63
CA LEU A 269 -4.99 16.93 -23.00
C LEU A 269 -6.52 17.01 -23.10
N GLY A 270 -7.00 17.32 -24.31
CA GLY A 270 -8.41 17.26 -24.72
C GLY A 270 -8.46 16.86 -26.19
N ASP A 271 -9.39 17.40 -26.98
CA ASP A 271 -9.50 17.07 -28.41
C ASP A 271 -8.49 17.82 -29.31
N ASN A 272 -7.75 18.80 -28.78
CA ASN A 272 -6.84 19.67 -29.54
C ASN A 272 -5.37 19.34 -29.30
N GLU A 273 -4.51 19.62 -30.30
CA GLU A 273 -3.05 19.50 -30.18
C GLU A 273 -2.48 20.44 -29.12
N VAL A 274 -1.54 19.94 -28.30
CA VAL A 274 -0.90 20.69 -27.21
C VAL A 274 0.62 20.73 -27.43
N GLU A 275 1.19 21.94 -27.49
CA GLU A 275 2.65 22.14 -27.49
C GLU A 275 3.18 22.39 -26.07
N VAL A 276 4.35 21.82 -25.76
CA VAL A 276 5.13 22.10 -24.54
C VAL A 276 6.55 22.50 -24.94
N GLU A 277 6.93 23.74 -24.62
CA GLU A 277 8.22 24.32 -24.99
C GLU A 277 9.22 24.25 -23.83
N PHE A 278 10.46 23.87 -24.15
CA PHE A 278 11.57 23.83 -23.21
C PHE A 278 12.86 24.31 -23.87
N VAL A 279 13.76 24.89 -23.07
CA VAL A 279 15.09 25.31 -23.49
C VAL A 279 16.08 24.19 -23.22
N VAL A 280 17.01 23.98 -24.16
CA VAL A 280 18.25 23.23 -23.94
C VAL A 280 19.39 24.24 -23.87
N GLY A 281 20.13 24.24 -22.75
CA GLY A 281 21.28 25.10 -22.52
C GLY A 281 22.52 24.73 -23.34
N GLU A 282 23.58 25.52 -23.23
CA GLU A 282 24.86 25.18 -23.85
C GLU A 282 25.54 23.99 -23.15
N ASN A 283 26.35 23.25 -23.92
CA ASN A 283 27.19 22.14 -23.45
C ASN A 283 26.46 20.87 -22.96
N GLU A 284 25.13 20.83 -23.10
CA GLU A 284 24.33 19.63 -22.91
C GLU A 284 24.72 18.53 -23.91
N LYS A 285 25.01 17.31 -23.43
CA LYS A 285 25.44 16.18 -24.28
C LYS A 285 24.44 15.03 -24.34
N ILE A 286 23.72 14.80 -23.25
CA ILE A 286 22.65 13.81 -23.12
C ILE A 286 21.55 14.46 -22.27
N LEU A 287 20.30 14.44 -22.73
CA LEU A 287 19.14 14.90 -21.99
C LEU A 287 18.03 13.86 -22.08
N ASN A 288 17.58 13.35 -20.93
CA ASN A 288 16.52 12.34 -20.84
C ASN A 288 15.21 13.00 -20.39
N LEU A 289 14.24 13.10 -21.29
CA LEU A 289 12.87 13.52 -20.96
C LEU A 289 12.09 12.29 -20.48
N ASN A 290 11.43 12.40 -19.32
CA ASN A 290 10.52 11.38 -18.79
C ASN A 290 9.07 11.91 -18.84
N ILE A 291 8.18 11.19 -19.51
CA ILE A 291 6.77 11.57 -19.71
C ILE A 291 5.88 10.49 -19.11
N TRP A 292 4.88 10.90 -18.34
CA TRP A 292 4.02 10.05 -17.53
C TRP A 292 2.54 10.42 -17.76
N PRO A 293 1.89 9.83 -18.78
CA PRO A 293 0.45 9.94 -19.01
C PRO A 293 -0.36 8.85 -18.27
N ASP A 294 -1.63 9.13 -18.02
CA ASP A 294 -2.59 8.14 -17.55
C ASP A 294 -2.84 7.05 -18.62
N PHE A 295 -3.08 5.81 -18.19
CA PHE A 295 -3.21 4.66 -19.10
C PHE A 295 -4.45 4.64 -20.00
N VAL A 296 -5.51 5.36 -19.63
CA VAL A 296 -6.78 5.37 -20.38
C VAL A 296 -6.71 6.22 -21.64
N ASP A 297 -5.70 7.08 -21.74
CA ASP A 297 -5.51 7.99 -22.86
C ASP A 297 -4.71 7.34 -23.99
N ASP A 298 -5.05 7.73 -25.22
CA ASP A 298 -4.32 7.42 -26.44
C ASP A 298 -4.03 8.73 -27.19
N PHE A 299 -2.78 8.89 -27.60
CA PHE A 299 -2.26 10.07 -28.29
C PHE A 299 -0.93 9.71 -28.98
N SER A 300 -0.47 10.60 -29.86
CA SER A 300 0.90 10.56 -30.37
C SER A 300 1.69 11.79 -29.90
N VAL A 301 3.00 11.64 -29.74
CA VAL A 301 3.91 12.73 -29.39
C VAL A 301 5.08 12.77 -30.38
N HIS A 302 5.46 13.95 -30.85
CA HIS A 302 6.70 14.18 -31.58
C HIS A 302 7.49 15.34 -30.98
N ILE A 303 8.81 15.36 -31.19
CA ILE A 303 9.68 16.45 -30.77
C ILE A 303 10.08 17.32 -31.97
N VAL A 304 10.21 18.62 -31.75
CA VAL A 304 10.61 19.63 -32.73
C VAL A 304 11.87 20.34 -32.25
N ASN A 305 12.89 20.46 -33.10
CA ASN A 305 14.15 21.13 -32.75
C ASN A 305 14.09 22.66 -32.99
N PRO A 306 15.09 23.44 -32.54
CA PRO A 306 15.13 24.90 -32.71
C PRO A 306 15.14 25.40 -34.17
N SER A 307 15.29 24.50 -35.15
CA SER A 307 15.18 24.79 -36.59
C SER A 307 13.84 24.36 -37.20
N ASN A 308 12.84 24.08 -36.37
CA ASN A 308 11.51 23.56 -36.74
C ASN A 308 11.51 22.20 -37.46
N VAL A 309 12.59 21.40 -37.33
CA VAL A 309 12.63 20.04 -37.88
C VAL A 309 11.97 19.09 -36.88
N LYS A 310 10.96 18.35 -37.34
CA LYS A 310 10.18 17.39 -36.53
C LYS A 310 10.81 15.99 -36.53
N SER A 311 10.66 15.26 -35.43
CA SER A 311 10.90 13.81 -35.35
C SER A 311 9.78 13.01 -36.02
N GLN A 312 9.91 11.68 -36.04
CA GLN A 312 8.75 10.80 -36.17
C GLN A 312 7.83 10.95 -34.94
N GLN A 313 6.55 10.61 -35.10
CA GLN A 313 5.62 10.45 -33.98
C GLN A 313 5.84 9.13 -33.24
N ILE A 314 5.77 9.19 -31.92
CA ILE A 314 5.71 8.03 -31.01
C ILE A 314 4.27 7.88 -30.53
N SER A 315 3.76 6.66 -30.52
CA SER A 315 2.45 6.28 -29.97
C SER A 315 2.52 4.84 -29.44
N LEU A 316 1.42 4.32 -28.90
CA LEU A 316 1.29 2.90 -28.55
C LEU A 316 1.58 1.97 -29.75
N THR A 317 1.25 2.40 -30.97
CA THR A 317 1.46 1.65 -32.22
C THR A 317 2.79 1.95 -32.92
N SER A 318 3.51 3.00 -32.52
CA SER A 318 4.87 3.34 -32.97
C SER A 318 5.84 3.45 -31.79
N GLY A 319 5.98 2.35 -31.04
CA GLY A 319 6.62 2.31 -29.72
C GLY A 319 8.11 2.67 -29.63
N GLU A 320 8.88 2.71 -30.73
CA GLU A 320 10.23 3.27 -30.75
C GLU A 320 10.47 4.19 -31.96
N ILE A 321 11.14 5.33 -31.76
CA ILE A 321 11.66 6.20 -32.83
C ILE A 321 13.18 6.38 -32.72
N ARG A 322 13.85 6.53 -33.87
CA ARG A 322 15.28 6.87 -33.97
C ARG A 322 15.48 7.93 -35.06
N ASN A 323 15.77 9.16 -34.68
CA ASN A 323 15.94 10.28 -35.61
C ASN A 323 17.25 11.04 -35.40
N VAL A 324 17.67 11.82 -36.39
CA VAL A 324 18.79 12.75 -36.30
C VAL A 324 18.29 14.13 -36.75
N LEU A 325 18.27 15.08 -35.82
CA LEU A 325 17.77 16.43 -36.01
C LEU A 325 18.95 17.40 -35.84
N GLY A 326 19.59 17.75 -36.96
CA GLY A 326 20.85 18.51 -36.94
C GLY A 326 22.01 17.68 -36.39
N SER A 327 22.66 18.16 -35.33
CA SER A 327 23.74 17.42 -34.62
C SER A 327 23.22 16.57 -33.46
N THR A 328 21.91 16.55 -33.22
CA THR A 328 21.26 15.83 -32.11
C THR A 328 20.65 14.52 -32.61
N ARG A 329 20.98 13.40 -31.97
CA ARG A 329 20.27 12.13 -32.14
C ARG A 329 19.12 12.06 -31.14
N VAL A 330 17.94 11.70 -31.61
CA VAL A 330 16.74 11.46 -30.80
C VAL A 330 16.46 9.96 -30.76
N ARG A 331 16.29 9.41 -29.56
CA ARG A 331 15.73 8.08 -29.33
C ARG A 331 14.51 8.25 -28.45
N GLY A 332 13.35 7.78 -28.90
CA GLY A 332 12.10 7.84 -28.13
C GLY A 332 11.50 6.45 -27.97
N TYR A 333 10.95 6.14 -26.80
CA TYR A 333 10.33 4.85 -26.52
C TYR A 333 9.04 5.03 -25.70
N PHE A 334 7.92 4.50 -26.20
CA PHE A 334 6.64 4.46 -25.50
C PHE A 334 6.51 3.10 -24.83
N TYR A 335 6.57 3.06 -23.50
CA TYR A 335 6.52 1.81 -22.77
C TYR A 335 5.10 1.24 -22.72
N PRO A 336 4.93 -0.08 -22.88
CA PRO A 336 3.71 -0.74 -22.41
C PRO A 336 3.57 -0.52 -20.90
N ILE A 337 2.36 -0.72 -20.37
CA ILE A 337 2.11 -0.51 -18.94
C ILE A 337 2.85 -1.54 -18.08
N SER A 338 3.27 -1.16 -16.87
CA SER A 338 3.88 -2.07 -15.90
C SER A 338 2.82 -2.82 -15.08
N PRO A 339 3.16 -3.98 -14.47
CA PRO A 339 2.20 -4.78 -13.71
C PRO A 339 1.85 -4.21 -12.32
N PHE A 340 2.20 -2.95 -12.04
CA PHE A 340 2.00 -2.30 -10.74
C PHE A 340 1.69 -0.79 -10.82
N SER A 341 1.68 -0.19 -12.02
CA SER A 341 1.40 1.24 -12.22
C SER A 341 0.26 1.42 -13.21
N LEU A 342 -0.75 2.23 -12.88
CA LEU A 342 -1.74 2.71 -13.84
C LEU A 342 -1.26 3.94 -14.64
N VAL A 343 0.00 4.37 -14.44
CA VAL A 343 0.64 5.43 -15.24
C VAL A 343 1.62 4.77 -16.21
N ARG A 344 1.50 5.08 -17.51
CA ARG A 344 2.46 4.63 -18.54
C ARG A 344 3.70 5.52 -18.52
N ARG A 345 4.81 5.06 -19.15
CA ARG A 345 6.04 5.84 -19.33
C ARG A 345 6.29 6.08 -20.82
N ILE A 346 6.78 7.26 -21.19
CA ILE A 346 7.48 7.50 -22.45
C ILE A 346 8.82 8.13 -22.09
N THR A 347 9.91 7.68 -22.70
CA THR A 347 11.21 8.36 -22.60
C THR A 347 11.59 8.95 -23.95
N ILE A 348 12.21 10.14 -23.93
CA ILE A 348 12.83 10.73 -25.11
C ILE A 348 14.23 11.19 -24.72
N GLN A 349 15.24 10.48 -25.22
CA GLN A 349 16.65 10.83 -25.06
C GLN A 349 17.13 11.66 -26.25
N LEU A 350 17.63 12.86 -25.95
CA LEU A 350 18.45 13.66 -26.85
C LEU A 350 19.92 13.35 -26.56
N SER A 351 20.76 13.22 -27.60
CA SER A 351 22.20 12.97 -27.41
C SER A 351 23.05 13.52 -28.56
N SER A 352 24.28 13.94 -28.26
CA SER A 352 25.28 14.31 -29.28
C SER A 352 26.70 13.92 -28.89
N ASN A 353 27.59 13.79 -29.89
CA ASN A 353 29.03 13.63 -29.67
C ASN A 353 29.73 14.96 -29.34
N ILE A 354 29.10 16.09 -29.66
CA ILE A 354 29.61 17.43 -29.37
C ILE A 354 28.70 18.03 -28.30
N ASN A 355 27.67 18.77 -28.71
CA ASN A 355 26.59 19.31 -27.89
C ASN A 355 25.25 19.03 -28.61
N ILE A 356 24.17 18.83 -27.84
CA ILE A 356 22.79 18.94 -28.32
C ILE A 356 22.58 20.37 -28.84
N ASN A 357 21.71 20.55 -29.84
CA ASN A 357 21.45 21.88 -30.40
C ASN A 357 20.75 22.77 -29.34
N PRO A 358 21.38 23.86 -28.86
CA PRO A 358 20.80 24.69 -27.82
C PRO A 358 19.67 25.58 -28.35
N GLY A 359 18.84 26.10 -27.44
CA GLY A 359 17.65 26.90 -27.76
C GLY A 359 16.34 26.18 -27.47
N ILE A 360 15.24 26.68 -28.04
CA ILE A 360 13.88 26.20 -27.75
C ILE A 360 13.56 24.94 -28.57
N TRP A 361 13.25 23.86 -27.85
CA TRP A 361 12.68 22.62 -28.37
C TRP A 361 11.18 22.54 -28.00
N LYS A 362 10.40 21.79 -28.77
CA LYS A 362 8.99 21.52 -28.45
C LYS A 362 8.70 20.03 -28.36
N LEU A 363 7.93 19.62 -27.37
CA LEU A 363 7.10 18.41 -27.44
C LEU A 363 5.73 18.80 -27.97
N VAL A 364 5.17 18.01 -28.88
CA VAL A 364 3.86 18.29 -29.48
C VAL A 364 3.02 17.02 -29.36
N PHE A 365 1.90 17.14 -28.65
CA PHE A 365 0.99 16.04 -28.33
C PHE A 365 -0.27 16.15 -29.19
N THR A 366 -0.47 15.18 -30.08
CA THR A 366 -1.66 15.08 -30.95
C THR A 366 -2.61 14.01 -30.38
N PRO A 367 -3.79 14.37 -29.84
CA PRO A 367 -4.76 13.44 -29.26
C PRO A 367 -5.29 12.38 -30.23
N ILE A 368 -5.66 11.20 -29.72
CA ILE A 368 -6.36 10.14 -30.48
C ILE A 368 -7.66 9.74 -29.76
N LYS A 369 -7.59 9.46 -28.45
CA LYS A 369 -8.74 9.20 -27.57
C LYS A 369 -8.36 9.56 -26.13
N ILE A 370 -8.87 10.67 -25.62
CA ILE A 370 -8.59 11.11 -24.24
C ILE A 370 -9.77 10.74 -23.32
N VAL A 371 -9.45 10.38 -22.07
CA VAL A 371 -10.42 10.07 -21.00
C VAL A 371 -10.06 10.85 -19.74
N MET A 372 -8.78 10.87 -19.33
CA MET A 372 -8.31 11.63 -18.17
C MET A 372 -7.43 12.81 -18.60
N GLY A 373 -6.54 12.61 -19.56
CA GLY A 373 -5.73 13.64 -20.19
C GLY A 373 -4.61 14.22 -19.34
N ASN A 374 -4.34 13.74 -18.12
CA ASN A 374 -3.21 14.24 -17.34
C ASN A 374 -1.91 13.69 -17.92
N VAL A 375 -0.95 14.57 -18.20
CA VAL A 375 0.41 14.18 -18.59
C VAL A 375 1.42 14.99 -17.79
N ASN A 376 2.29 14.30 -17.06
CA ASN A 376 3.44 14.91 -16.38
C ASN A 376 4.71 14.69 -17.20
N ILE A 377 5.56 15.71 -17.27
CA ILE A 377 6.77 15.77 -18.10
C ILE A 377 7.91 16.28 -17.22
N TYR A 378 9.01 15.54 -17.17
CA TYR A 378 10.16 15.85 -16.32
C TYR A 378 11.46 15.89 -17.14
N LEU A 379 12.28 16.89 -16.82
CA LEU A 379 13.72 16.90 -17.09
C LEU A 379 14.45 16.12 -15.97
N PRO A 380 15.74 15.75 -16.16
CA PRO A 380 16.58 15.28 -15.05
C PRO A 380 16.62 16.29 -13.90
N THR A 381 17.06 15.87 -12.72
CA THR A 381 17.18 16.80 -11.58
C THR A 381 18.21 17.88 -11.86
N SER A 382 18.05 19.08 -11.28
CA SER A 382 18.83 20.27 -11.63
C SER A 382 20.35 20.16 -11.42
N GLU A 383 20.79 19.15 -10.67
CA GLU A 383 22.19 18.84 -10.40
C GLU A 383 22.87 18.09 -11.57
N GLY A 384 22.08 17.50 -12.48
CA GLY A 384 22.54 16.74 -13.64
C GLY A 384 22.46 17.45 -15.00
N ILE A 385 22.03 18.72 -15.02
CA ILE A 385 21.82 19.52 -16.25
C ILE A 385 22.30 20.97 -16.08
N SER A 386 22.41 21.70 -17.19
CA SER A 386 22.70 23.14 -17.17
C SER A 386 21.54 23.94 -16.58
N LYS A 387 21.85 25.05 -15.91
CA LYS A 387 20.86 25.98 -15.30
C LYS A 387 19.95 26.66 -16.33
N ASP A 388 20.35 26.67 -17.60
CA ASP A 388 19.54 27.20 -18.71
C ASP A 388 18.57 26.16 -19.30
N THR A 389 18.71 24.88 -18.95
CA THR A 389 17.90 23.76 -19.47
C THR A 389 16.63 23.60 -18.63
N ARG A 390 15.49 24.09 -19.12
CA ARG A 390 14.22 24.15 -18.37
C ARG A 390 12.97 24.33 -19.23
N PHE A 391 11.78 24.05 -18.68
CA PHE A 391 10.52 24.42 -19.35
C PHE A 391 10.31 25.94 -19.38
N LEU A 392 9.71 26.46 -20.46
CA LEU A 392 9.39 27.89 -20.57
C LEU A 392 8.20 28.31 -19.70
N ALA A 393 7.30 27.38 -19.37
CA ALA A 393 6.16 27.58 -18.50
C ALA A 393 5.93 26.33 -17.63
N SER A 394 6.70 26.22 -16.56
CA SER A 394 6.78 25.06 -15.65
C SER A 394 5.51 24.79 -14.83
N SER A 395 5.55 23.72 -14.04
CA SER A 395 4.61 23.39 -12.96
C SER A 395 5.39 23.25 -11.63
N LYS A 396 4.73 23.51 -10.49
CA LYS A 396 5.36 23.49 -9.15
C LYS A 396 5.03 22.27 -8.30
N ASN A 397 3.76 21.84 -8.32
CA ASN A 397 3.31 20.59 -7.72
C ASN A 397 4.08 19.39 -8.32
N LEU A 398 4.09 18.26 -7.61
CA LEU A 398 4.74 17.01 -8.05
C LEU A 398 6.27 17.12 -8.26
N THR A 399 6.93 18.04 -7.55
CA THR A 399 8.39 18.22 -7.59
C THR A 399 9.14 17.52 -6.46
N VAL A 400 8.44 16.76 -5.59
CA VAL A 400 9.08 15.81 -4.64
C VAL A 400 9.76 14.70 -5.42
N THR A 401 11.07 14.51 -5.25
CA THR A 401 11.87 13.52 -5.97
C THR A 401 11.65 12.09 -5.48
N VAL A 402 11.81 11.10 -6.37
CA VAL A 402 11.85 9.66 -6.02
C VAL A 402 13.16 9.38 -5.25
N PRO A 403 13.17 8.67 -4.10
CA PRO A 403 12.09 7.90 -3.50
C PRO A 403 11.31 8.62 -2.38
N GLY A 404 11.41 9.95 -2.27
CA GLY A 404 10.60 10.76 -1.35
C GLY A 404 9.08 10.67 -1.61
N THR A 405 8.67 10.12 -2.75
CA THR A 405 7.28 9.81 -3.11
C THR A 405 6.79 8.43 -2.63
N ALA A 406 7.66 7.59 -2.03
CA ALA A 406 7.25 6.33 -1.40
C ALA A 406 6.24 6.55 -0.24
N SER A 407 5.30 5.62 -0.06
CA SER A 407 4.08 5.90 0.70
C SER A 407 4.23 5.75 2.21
N LYS A 408 5.18 4.94 2.69
CA LYS A 408 5.44 4.64 4.11
C LYS A 408 6.64 5.41 4.69
N VAL A 409 7.57 5.94 3.88
CA VAL A 409 8.70 6.76 4.37
C VAL A 409 8.28 8.09 5.00
N ILE A 410 9.16 8.69 5.81
CA ILE A 410 9.03 10.08 6.27
C ILE A 410 9.77 10.98 5.27
N THR A 411 9.04 11.77 4.49
CA THR A 411 9.65 12.67 3.50
C THR A 411 9.82 14.07 4.06
N VAL A 412 11.04 14.61 3.97
CA VAL A 412 11.43 15.83 4.67
C VAL A 412 11.72 16.95 3.66
N GLY A 413 10.84 17.95 3.66
CA GLY A 413 11.07 19.20 2.95
C GLY A 413 11.90 20.19 3.77
N SER A 414 12.20 21.34 3.17
CA SER A 414 13.10 22.35 3.72
C SER A 414 12.37 23.64 4.11
N PHE A 415 12.75 24.24 5.24
CA PHE A 415 12.38 25.62 5.58
C PHE A 415 13.57 26.46 6.08
N ASN A 416 13.48 27.78 5.94
CA ASN A 416 14.41 28.75 6.51
C ASN A 416 14.05 29.07 7.96
N SER A 417 14.83 28.50 8.89
CA SER A 417 14.65 28.69 10.35
C SER A 417 14.91 30.10 10.89
N ARG A 418 15.32 31.07 10.05
CA ARG A 418 15.46 32.49 10.42
C ARG A 418 14.20 33.30 10.12
N THR A 419 13.41 32.86 9.14
CA THR A 419 12.22 33.57 8.62
C THR A 419 10.92 32.78 8.76
N ASP A 420 10.99 31.50 9.12
CA ASP A 420 9.86 30.55 9.14
C ASP A 420 9.09 30.51 7.80
N THR A 421 9.85 30.55 6.70
CA THR A 421 9.34 30.40 5.32
C THR A 421 9.80 29.07 4.71
N VAL A 422 8.97 28.47 3.86
CA VAL A 422 9.36 27.29 3.05
C VAL A 422 10.52 27.69 2.15
N SER A 423 11.52 26.82 2.05
CA SER A 423 12.67 27.06 1.18
C SER A 423 12.24 26.90 -0.28
N ILE A 424 12.51 27.89 -1.14
CA ILE A 424 11.93 27.97 -2.50
C ILE A 424 12.20 26.75 -3.39
N PHE A 425 13.26 26.00 -3.11
CA PHE A 425 13.65 24.80 -3.82
C PHE A 425 12.96 23.52 -3.35
N SER A 426 12.36 23.50 -2.17
CA SER A 426 11.83 22.29 -1.52
C SER A 426 10.73 21.67 -2.37
N GLY A 427 10.92 20.43 -2.82
CA GLY A 427 9.95 19.69 -3.63
C GLY A 427 8.55 19.67 -3.02
N GLU A 428 7.55 20.00 -3.84
CA GLU A 428 6.13 20.06 -3.46
C GLU A 428 5.38 18.80 -3.94
N GLY A 429 4.44 18.31 -3.13
CA GLY A 429 3.54 17.21 -3.53
C GLY A 429 2.37 17.70 -4.40
N ASP A 430 1.27 16.97 -4.38
CA ASP A 430 0.01 17.41 -4.96
C ASP A 430 -1.18 16.77 -4.23
N ILE A 431 -1.86 17.54 -3.39
CA ILE A 431 -2.95 17.02 -2.56
C ILE A 431 -4.24 16.82 -3.37
N GLU A 432 -4.43 17.54 -4.49
CA GLU A 432 -5.59 17.35 -5.36
C GLU A 432 -5.51 15.99 -6.08
N GLU A 433 -4.30 15.59 -6.47
CA GLU A 433 -3.95 14.26 -6.98
C GLU A 433 -3.61 13.24 -5.86
N ASN A 434 -3.98 13.52 -4.60
CA ASN A 434 -3.84 12.68 -3.40
C ASN A 434 -2.39 12.29 -3.00
N ILE A 435 -1.39 13.03 -3.47
CA ILE A 435 0.04 12.84 -3.17
C ILE A 435 0.43 13.72 -1.98
N LEU A 436 0.09 13.22 -0.78
CA LEU A 436 0.33 13.86 0.51
C LEU A 436 1.83 13.88 0.89
N LYS A 437 2.63 14.67 0.18
CA LYS A 437 4.07 14.87 0.40
C LYS A 437 4.46 16.36 0.29
N PRO A 438 5.58 16.82 0.89
CA PRO A 438 6.37 16.11 1.90
C PRO A 438 5.55 15.81 3.16
N ASP A 439 6.08 15.04 4.12
CA ASP A 439 5.37 14.78 5.37
C ASP A 439 5.47 15.97 6.33
N LEU A 440 6.66 16.56 6.43
CA LEU A 440 6.93 17.75 7.22
C LEU A 440 8.20 18.45 6.73
N LEU A 441 8.41 19.70 7.13
CA LEU A 441 9.62 20.45 6.86
C LEU A 441 10.56 20.42 8.08
N ALA A 442 11.86 20.24 7.87
CA ALA A 442 12.87 20.57 8.86
C ALA A 442 13.75 21.72 8.33
N PRO A 443 14.57 22.38 9.16
CA PRO A 443 15.53 23.33 8.66
C PRO A 443 16.46 22.62 7.68
N GLY A 444 16.34 23.00 6.42
CA GLY A 444 17.21 22.58 5.33
C GLY A 444 17.73 23.77 4.54
N GLU A 445 17.27 24.99 4.81
CA GLU A 445 18.16 26.11 4.53
C GLU A 445 19.24 26.13 5.60
N ASP A 446 20.48 26.12 5.11
CA ASP A 446 21.56 26.91 5.66
C ASP A 446 22.35 26.23 6.81
N ILE A 447 22.20 24.94 7.03
CA ILE A 447 22.62 24.17 8.22
C ILE A 447 24.15 24.09 8.45
N LEU A 448 24.59 24.32 9.68
CA LEU A 448 25.97 24.01 10.12
C LEU A 448 26.20 22.51 10.35
N SER A 449 27.36 22.00 9.94
CA SER A 449 27.88 20.70 10.35
C SER A 449 29.41 20.64 10.18
N VAL A 450 30.00 19.47 10.39
CA VAL A 450 31.40 19.20 10.05
C VAL A 450 31.57 18.88 8.57
N LEU A 451 32.74 19.24 8.04
CA LEU A 451 33.27 18.83 6.75
C LEU A 451 34.50 17.94 6.95
N PRO A 452 34.92 17.17 5.93
CA PRO A 452 36.18 16.42 5.96
C PRO A 452 37.38 17.29 6.39
N GLY A 453 38.29 16.71 7.16
CA GLY A 453 39.40 17.42 7.80
C GLY A 453 39.02 18.23 9.04
N GLY A 454 37.78 18.13 9.54
CA GLY A 454 37.35 18.71 10.82
C GLY A 454 37.06 20.20 10.79
N SER A 455 36.90 20.79 9.61
CA SER A 455 36.43 22.17 9.49
C SER A 455 34.90 22.25 9.65
N ILE A 456 34.40 23.33 10.22
CA ILE A 456 32.95 23.58 10.30
C ILE A 456 32.51 24.27 9.01
N GLY A 457 31.54 23.67 8.33
CA GLY A 457 30.97 24.16 7.09
C GLY A 457 29.44 24.15 7.14
N ALA A 458 28.83 24.79 6.14
CA ALA A 458 27.43 25.12 6.23
C ALA A 458 26.73 24.82 4.91
N LEU A 459 25.80 23.86 4.92
CA LEU A 459 25.09 23.38 3.73
C LEU A 459 23.56 23.51 3.86
N SER A 460 22.92 23.85 2.75
CA SER A 460 21.46 23.97 2.60
C SER A 460 20.93 22.84 1.70
N GLY A 461 19.65 22.86 1.33
CA GLY A 461 19.01 21.79 0.57
C GLY A 461 18.19 20.85 1.47
N THR A 462 17.29 20.08 0.86
CA THR A 462 16.51 19.07 1.59
C THR A 462 17.40 17.97 2.17
N SER A 463 18.57 17.71 1.58
CA SER A 463 19.63 16.85 2.12
C SER A 463 20.01 17.13 3.57
N MET A 464 19.94 18.38 4.03
CA MET A 464 20.28 18.77 5.40
C MET A 464 19.05 18.94 6.31
N ALA A 465 17.84 18.95 5.74
CA ALA A 465 16.60 18.82 6.48
C ALA A 465 16.41 17.38 6.99
N THR A 466 16.61 16.38 6.13
CA THR A 466 16.47 14.95 6.44
C THR A 466 17.21 14.50 7.72
N PRO A 467 18.52 14.78 7.92
CA PRO A 467 19.25 14.31 9.10
C PRO A 467 18.78 14.96 10.42
N HIS A 468 18.12 16.12 10.40
CA HIS A 468 17.46 16.65 11.60
C HIS A 468 16.35 15.72 12.08
N VAL A 469 15.53 15.22 11.14
CA VAL A 469 14.46 14.28 11.43
C VAL A 469 15.04 12.92 11.80
N THR A 470 16.03 12.41 11.06
CA THR A 470 16.74 11.15 11.40
C THR A 470 17.29 11.17 12.83
N GLY A 471 17.96 12.26 13.23
CA GLY A 471 18.47 12.42 14.59
C GLY A 471 17.35 12.45 15.64
N VAL A 472 16.24 13.15 15.38
CA VAL A 472 15.06 13.15 16.28
C VAL A 472 14.43 11.76 16.37
N VAL A 473 14.32 11.02 15.27
CA VAL A 473 13.81 9.65 15.25
C VAL A 473 14.68 8.74 16.11
N ALA A 474 16.01 8.87 16.07
CA ALA A 474 16.91 8.13 16.96
C ALA A 474 16.67 8.45 18.44
N LEU A 475 16.44 9.72 18.82
CA LEU A 475 16.06 10.09 20.20
C LEU A 475 14.70 9.48 20.61
N LEU A 476 13.74 9.45 19.69
CA LEU A 476 12.40 8.87 19.92
C LEU A 476 12.45 7.34 20.05
N MET A 477 13.31 6.67 19.27
CA MET A 477 13.56 5.22 19.37
C MET A 477 14.31 4.85 20.66
N GLU A 478 15.24 5.70 21.13
CA GLU A 478 15.84 5.51 22.46
C GLU A 478 14.73 5.53 23.52
N TRP A 479 13.89 6.57 23.52
CA TRP A 479 12.82 6.72 24.49
C TRP A 479 11.79 5.56 24.43
N GLY A 480 11.26 5.27 23.25
CA GLY A 480 10.22 4.26 23.08
C GLY A 480 10.74 2.84 23.25
N ILE A 481 11.77 2.47 22.50
CA ILE A 481 12.18 1.07 22.31
C ILE A 481 13.27 0.66 23.28
N VAL A 482 14.34 1.45 23.42
CA VAL A 482 15.50 1.12 24.28
C VAL A 482 15.13 1.27 25.76
N ASN A 483 14.60 2.44 26.12
CA ASN A 483 14.09 2.76 27.46
C ASN A 483 12.68 2.19 27.72
N ARG A 484 12.10 1.47 26.75
CA ARG A 484 10.86 0.67 26.83
C ARG A 484 9.55 1.42 27.16
N ASN A 485 9.48 2.73 26.95
CA ASN A 485 8.24 3.50 27.15
C ASN A 485 7.16 3.17 26.10
N ASP A 486 7.55 2.67 24.92
CA ASP A 486 6.66 2.24 23.84
C ASP A 486 7.43 1.33 22.85
N LEU A 487 7.33 0.01 23.03
CA LEU A 487 8.11 -0.99 22.26
C LEU A 487 7.77 -1.05 20.75
N PHE A 488 6.69 -0.37 20.34
CA PHE A 488 6.13 -0.32 18.98
C PHE A 488 6.32 1.06 18.31
N PHE A 489 7.10 1.95 18.92
CA PHE A 489 7.32 3.32 18.47
C PHE A 489 8.36 3.37 17.33
N TYR A 490 7.94 2.97 16.13
CA TYR A 490 8.71 3.01 14.88
C TYR A 490 7.75 3.09 13.66
N SER A 491 8.30 3.08 12.42
CA SER A 491 7.56 3.19 11.15
C SER A 491 6.44 4.24 11.19
N GLN A 492 5.20 3.89 10.81
CA GLN A 492 4.06 4.82 10.72
C GLN A 492 3.70 5.46 12.06
N LYS A 493 4.03 4.84 13.20
CA LYS A 493 3.73 5.37 14.54
C LYS A 493 4.62 6.57 14.89
N ILE A 494 5.91 6.52 14.54
CA ILE A 494 6.80 7.69 14.67
C ILE A 494 6.46 8.77 13.64
N ARG A 495 6.13 8.39 12.39
CA ARG A 495 5.67 9.33 11.36
C ARG A 495 4.45 10.11 11.81
N ALA A 496 3.38 9.42 12.24
CA ALA A 496 2.13 10.00 12.74
C ALA A 496 2.35 10.91 13.96
N PHE A 497 3.31 10.57 14.82
CA PHE A 497 3.72 11.43 15.93
C PHE A 497 4.40 12.72 15.44
N LEU A 498 5.41 12.63 14.56
CA LEU A 498 6.15 13.79 14.07
C LEU A 498 5.26 14.78 13.31
N ILE A 499 4.36 14.29 12.43
CA ILE A 499 3.41 15.17 11.72
C ILE A 499 2.36 15.80 12.66
N LYS A 500 2.17 15.27 13.88
CA LYS A 500 1.29 15.83 14.91
C LYS A 500 2.01 16.82 15.84
N GLU A 501 3.28 16.63 16.16
CA GLU A 501 4.02 17.63 16.94
C GLU A 501 4.61 18.76 16.07
N ALA A 502 4.54 18.61 14.73
CA ALA A 502 4.89 19.65 13.78
C ALA A 502 4.13 20.98 14.02
N ARG A 503 4.91 22.05 14.16
CA ARG A 503 4.45 23.45 14.30
C ARG A 503 3.84 23.94 12.99
N ARG A 504 2.72 24.65 13.09
CA ARG A 504 1.98 25.22 11.95
C ARG A 504 1.79 26.71 12.10
N ASN A 505 1.71 27.41 10.97
CA ASN A 505 1.32 28.81 10.92
C ASN A 505 -0.20 28.89 10.63
N PRO A 506 -1.04 29.46 11.53
CA PRO A 506 -2.50 29.49 11.37
C PRO A 506 -3.04 30.19 10.11
N LEU A 507 -2.18 30.87 9.33
CA LEU A 507 -2.54 31.48 8.05
C LEU A 507 -2.67 30.47 6.90
N TYR A 508 -2.26 29.22 7.08
CA TYR A 508 -2.31 28.17 6.06
C TYR A 508 -3.17 26.98 6.50
N THR A 509 -3.84 26.35 5.54
CA THR A 509 -4.43 25.02 5.71
C THR A 509 -3.35 23.93 5.71
N TYR A 510 -3.58 22.84 6.43
CA TYR A 510 -2.68 21.69 6.48
C TYR A 510 -3.47 20.37 6.38
N PRO A 511 -2.95 19.34 5.70
CA PRO A 511 -1.71 19.38 4.93
C PRO A 511 -1.79 20.31 3.69
N ASN A 512 -0.64 20.75 3.16
CA ASN A 512 -0.54 21.46 1.88
C ASN A 512 0.73 21.03 1.10
N ASN A 513 0.73 21.18 -0.23
CA ASN A 513 1.77 20.70 -1.15
C ASN A 513 3.19 21.11 -0.74
N SER A 514 3.35 22.33 -0.21
CA SER A 514 4.66 22.92 0.12
C SER A 514 5.18 22.63 1.53
N MET A 515 4.30 22.37 2.50
CA MET A 515 4.67 22.23 3.93
C MET A 515 4.41 20.84 4.51
N GLY A 516 3.74 19.95 3.76
CA GLY A 516 3.19 18.74 4.34
C GLY A 516 2.26 19.07 5.51
N PHE A 517 2.50 18.45 6.65
CA PHE A 517 1.76 18.69 7.89
C PHE A 517 2.38 19.77 8.81
N GLY A 518 3.45 20.46 8.41
CA GLY A 518 4.06 21.56 9.17
C GLY A 518 5.58 21.45 9.34
N MET A 519 6.13 22.26 10.24
CA MET A 519 7.57 22.36 10.53
C MET A 519 7.96 21.58 11.79
N LEU A 520 9.09 20.87 11.76
CA LEU A 520 9.65 20.14 12.90
C LEU A 520 9.84 21.06 14.11
N ASP A 521 9.13 20.77 15.21
CA ASP A 521 9.28 21.46 16.50
C ASP A 521 9.25 20.44 17.64
N MET A 522 10.33 20.36 18.41
CA MET A 522 10.45 19.50 19.59
C MET A 522 10.30 20.28 20.91
N SER A 523 10.07 21.60 20.85
CA SER A 523 10.17 22.50 22.00
C SER A 523 9.02 22.38 23.00
N ASN A 524 7.86 21.89 22.55
CA ASN A 524 6.64 21.69 23.33
C ASN A 524 6.30 20.20 23.57
N VAL A 525 7.15 19.29 23.08
CA VAL A 525 6.92 17.84 23.18
C VAL A 525 7.09 17.36 24.62
N ASN A 526 5.97 17.05 25.27
CA ASN A 526 5.97 16.40 26.58
C ASN A 526 5.92 14.87 26.44
N LEU A 527 7.06 14.20 26.61
CA LEU A 527 7.11 12.73 26.62
C LEU A 527 6.31 12.12 27.79
N VAL A 528 6.00 12.89 28.84
CA VAL A 528 5.10 12.45 29.91
C VAL A 528 3.63 12.44 29.44
N ASP A 529 3.23 13.26 28.49
CA ASP A 529 1.88 13.17 27.89
C ASP A 529 1.75 11.91 27.02
N ILE A 530 2.81 11.53 26.29
CA ILE A 530 2.88 10.28 25.53
C ILE A 530 2.90 9.08 26.48
N SER A 531 3.71 9.11 27.55
CA SER A 531 3.69 8.03 28.55
C SER A 531 2.37 7.97 29.32
N GLN A 532 1.67 9.09 29.54
CA GLN A 532 0.32 9.10 30.14
C GLN A 532 -0.74 8.53 29.21
N VAL A 533 -0.67 8.86 27.91
CA VAL A 533 -1.43 8.20 26.83
C VAL A 533 -1.22 6.69 26.89
N ASN A 534 0.02 6.24 27.18
CA ASN A 534 0.38 4.83 27.35
C ASN A 534 0.32 4.28 28.80
N GLN A 535 -0.14 5.03 29.82
CA GLN A 535 0.14 4.64 31.23
C GLN A 535 -0.66 3.45 31.75
N GLY A 536 -1.62 2.94 30.96
CA GLY A 536 -2.21 1.62 31.18
C GLY A 536 -1.17 0.48 31.10
N TYR A 537 -0.02 0.71 30.45
CA TYR A 537 1.11 -0.21 30.44
C TYR A 537 2.06 0.00 31.64
N ASP A 538 2.48 1.23 31.94
CA ASP A 538 3.55 1.48 32.93
C ASP A 538 3.09 1.36 34.40
N LEU A 539 1.78 1.55 34.69
CA LEU A 539 1.20 1.24 36.00
C LEU A 539 1.36 -0.22 36.43
N LEU A 540 1.73 -1.13 35.52
CA LEU A 540 1.93 -2.54 35.78
C LEU A 540 3.35 -2.89 36.27
N TYR A 541 4.35 -2.01 36.07
CA TYR A 541 5.76 -2.31 36.36
C TYR A 541 6.26 -1.90 37.75
N ARG A 542 5.56 -1.03 38.50
CA ARG A 542 5.93 -0.66 39.88
C ARG A 542 4.97 -1.22 40.94
N LYS A 543 5.54 -1.97 41.90
CA LYS A 543 4.78 -2.59 43.02
C LYS A 543 4.08 -1.55 43.90
N LYS A 544 2.75 -1.73 44.04
CA LYS A 544 1.91 -1.34 45.20
C LYS A 544 2.03 0.12 45.72
N VAL A 545 1.03 0.94 45.37
CA VAL A 545 0.33 1.76 46.36
C VAL A 545 -1.18 1.49 46.25
N LYS A 546 -1.77 0.84 47.27
CA LYS A 546 -3.23 0.65 47.32
C LYS A 546 -3.92 1.92 47.84
N LYS A 547 -4.53 2.73 46.97
CA LYS A 547 -5.67 3.56 47.37
C LYS A 547 -6.96 2.78 47.16
N LYS A 548 -7.66 2.44 48.25
CA LYS A 548 -9.03 1.89 48.20
C LYS A 548 -9.99 3.00 47.77
N LEU A 549 -10.33 3.08 46.50
CA LEU A 549 -11.62 3.64 46.08
C LEU A 549 -12.64 2.51 46.05
N LYS A 550 -13.63 2.56 46.95
CA LYS A 550 -14.83 1.72 46.87
C LYS A 550 -15.72 2.27 45.74
N ASN A 551 -15.41 1.93 44.50
CA ASN A 551 -16.40 2.02 43.43
C ASN A 551 -17.02 0.63 43.25
N THR A 552 -18.26 0.47 43.67
CA THR A 552 -19.15 -0.58 43.17
C THR A 552 -19.45 -0.31 41.70
N ARG A 553 -18.49 -0.64 40.83
CA ARG A 553 -18.76 -0.78 39.40
C ARG A 553 -19.70 -1.97 39.24
N LEU A 554 -20.79 -1.79 38.51
CA LEU A 554 -21.53 -2.89 37.91
C LEU A 554 -20.56 -3.73 37.06
N ALA A 555 -20.73 -5.05 37.07
CA ALA A 555 -19.91 -5.93 36.25
C ALA A 555 -20.23 -5.70 34.76
N ILE A 556 -19.20 -5.45 33.95
CA ILE A 556 -19.35 -5.39 32.49
C ILE A 556 -19.83 -6.76 32.01
N PRO A 557 -20.89 -6.87 31.19
CA PRO A 557 -21.41 -8.14 30.70
C PRO A 557 -20.32 -9.00 30.03
N GLU A 558 -20.24 -10.28 30.40
CA GLU A 558 -19.18 -11.18 29.93
C GLU A 558 -19.32 -11.57 28.44
N ASP A 559 -20.50 -11.34 27.85
CA ASP A 559 -20.78 -11.50 26.42
C ASP A 559 -20.31 -10.32 25.57
N LEU A 560 -19.80 -9.23 26.17
CA LEU A 560 -19.04 -8.21 25.45
C LEU A 560 -17.59 -8.68 25.27
N VAL A 561 -17.27 -9.11 24.04
CA VAL A 561 -15.95 -9.63 23.65
C VAL A 561 -15.41 -8.92 22.41
N ILE A 562 -14.09 -8.79 22.32
CA ILE A 562 -13.36 -8.38 21.12
C ILE A 562 -12.62 -9.62 20.57
N LYS A 563 -12.72 -9.83 19.25
CA LYS A 563 -12.08 -10.93 18.54
C LYS A 563 -10.82 -10.43 17.85
N TYR A 564 -9.67 -10.98 18.23
CA TYR A 564 -8.37 -10.61 17.65
C TYR A 564 -7.84 -11.75 16.79
N GLN A 565 -7.44 -11.43 15.57
CA GLN A 565 -6.65 -12.31 14.72
C GLN A 565 -5.18 -12.25 15.19
N ILE A 566 -4.62 -13.40 15.53
CA ILE A 566 -3.26 -13.54 16.04
C ILE A 566 -2.45 -14.37 15.04
N SER A 567 -1.43 -13.74 14.43
CA SER A 567 -0.39 -14.46 13.68
C SER A 567 0.82 -14.70 14.58
N HIS A 568 1.34 -15.93 14.62
CA HIS A 568 2.26 -16.36 15.67
C HIS A 568 3.34 -17.36 15.22
N SER A 569 4.23 -17.69 16.15
CA SER A 569 5.23 -18.77 16.11
C SER A 569 4.74 -19.99 16.92
N PRO A 570 5.34 -21.18 16.78
CA PRO A 570 4.83 -22.41 17.40
C PRO A 570 4.62 -22.36 18.92
N ASN A 571 5.55 -21.73 19.67
CA ASN A 571 5.52 -21.62 21.13
C ASN A 571 4.36 -20.77 21.70
N PHE A 572 3.50 -20.20 20.85
CA PHE A 572 2.43 -19.29 21.28
C PHE A 572 1.45 -19.89 22.28
N LYS A 573 1.00 -21.13 22.05
CA LYS A 573 0.08 -21.82 22.96
C LYS A 573 0.71 -22.01 24.36
N GLU A 574 2.04 -22.12 24.45
CA GLU A 574 2.81 -22.21 25.70
C GLU A 574 2.98 -20.84 26.37
N GLU A 575 3.41 -19.81 25.64
CA GLU A 575 3.60 -18.45 26.18
C GLU A 575 2.26 -17.83 26.65
N LEU A 576 1.15 -18.15 25.98
CA LEU A 576 -0.20 -17.73 26.39
C LEU A 576 -0.57 -18.30 27.78
N ALA A 577 -0.36 -19.60 27.98
CA ALA A 577 -0.59 -20.27 29.26
C ALA A 577 0.34 -19.73 30.36
N ALA A 578 1.65 -19.55 30.06
CA ALA A 578 2.64 -19.04 31.00
C ALA A 578 2.32 -17.62 31.52
N ASN A 579 1.58 -16.81 30.75
CA ASN A 579 1.16 -15.46 31.14
C ASN A 579 -0.19 -15.42 31.91
N ASN A 580 -0.79 -16.59 32.19
CA ASN A 580 -2.15 -16.76 32.73
C ASN A 580 -3.23 -16.11 31.84
N LEU A 581 -3.12 -16.31 30.53
CA LEU A 581 -4.04 -15.78 29.51
C LEU A 581 -4.93 -16.90 28.95
N ASN A 582 -5.61 -17.62 29.84
CA ASN A 582 -6.47 -18.77 29.54
C ASN A 582 -7.78 -18.33 28.86
N TYR A 583 -7.66 -17.65 27.73
CA TYR A 583 -8.75 -17.20 26.87
C TYR A 583 -9.04 -18.22 25.77
N GLN A 584 -10.19 -18.07 25.12
CA GLN A 584 -10.58 -18.94 24.03
C GLN A 584 -9.78 -18.58 22.77
N PHE A 585 -8.82 -19.44 22.42
CA PHE A 585 -8.10 -19.37 21.16
C PHE A 585 -8.64 -20.44 20.20
N TYR A 586 -9.13 -19.99 19.04
CA TYR A 586 -9.58 -20.82 17.94
C TYR A 586 -8.44 -20.88 16.91
N PRO A 587 -7.64 -21.95 16.87
CA PRO A 587 -6.63 -22.11 15.83
C PRO A 587 -7.30 -22.30 14.46
N ILE A 588 -6.64 -21.82 13.41
CA ILE A 588 -7.10 -21.94 12.01
C ILE A 588 -5.98 -22.55 11.15
N SER A 589 -4.73 -22.18 11.42
CA SER A 589 -3.50 -22.79 10.87
C SER A 589 -2.37 -22.85 11.90
N TYR A 590 -1.28 -23.52 11.53
CA TYR A 590 -0.06 -23.65 12.35
C TYR A 590 0.52 -22.32 12.87
N ASP A 591 0.18 -21.20 12.21
CA ASP A 591 0.65 -19.86 12.49
C ASP A 591 -0.46 -18.83 12.79
N THR A 592 -1.74 -19.18 12.70
CA THR A 592 -2.84 -18.19 12.74
C THR A 592 -4.09 -18.73 13.44
N GLY A 593 -4.72 -17.90 14.25
CA GLY A 593 -6.04 -18.18 14.85
C GLY A 593 -6.71 -16.94 15.44
N ILE A 594 -7.93 -17.11 15.94
CA ILE A 594 -8.72 -16.04 16.57
C ILE A 594 -8.68 -16.20 18.09
N LEU A 595 -8.26 -15.15 18.80
CA LEU A 595 -8.34 -15.05 20.24
C LEU A 595 -9.54 -14.18 20.65
N ILE A 596 -10.43 -14.71 21.49
CA ILE A 596 -11.57 -13.97 22.02
C ILE A 596 -11.23 -13.41 23.41
N LEU A 597 -11.26 -12.08 23.56
CA LEU A 597 -11.00 -11.37 24.81
C LEU A 597 -12.27 -10.68 25.34
N PRO A 598 -12.73 -10.99 26.56
CA PRO A 598 -13.77 -10.21 27.24
C PRO A 598 -13.34 -8.77 27.52
N VAL A 599 -14.22 -7.82 27.18
CA VAL A 599 -14.06 -6.37 27.42
C VAL A 599 -13.93 -6.06 28.92
N SER A 600 -14.45 -6.92 29.78
CA SER A 600 -14.30 -6.83 31.24
C SER A 600 -12.84 -6.91 31.73
N ASP A 601 -11.92 -7.47 30.94
CA ASP A 601 -10.55 -7.81 31.37
C ASP A 601 -9.45 -6.98 30.69
N LYS A 602 -9.67 -5.65 30.64
CA LYS A 602 -8.80 -4.63 30.02
C LYS A 602 -7.32 -4.72 30.40
N THR A 603 -6.98 -5.38 31.52
CA THR A 603 -5.60 -5.51 32.00
C THR A 603 -4.73 -6.49 31.19
N LYS A 604 -5.33 -7.32 30.33
CA LYS A 604 -4.60 -8.43 29.69
C LYS A 604 -4.34 -8.31 28.20
N PHE A 605 -4.95 -7.36 27.47
CA PHE A 605 -4.47 -7.03 26.11
C PHE A 605 -3.00 -6.59 26.13
N ASN A 606 -2.61 -5.81 27.15
CA ASN A 606 -1.22 -5.37 27.36
C ASN A 606 -0.26 -6.55 27.62
N LYS A 607 -0.75 -7.65 28.21
CA LYS A 607 0.01 -8.89 28.37
C LYS A 607 0.10 -9.66 27.06
N LEU A 608 -1.01 -9.76 26.31
CA LEU A 608 -1.03 -10.40 24.98
C LEU A 608 0.01 -9.75 24.07
N ALA A 609 -0.01 -8.43 23.95
CA ALA A 609 0.96 -7.65 23.17
C ALA A 609 2.42 -7.73 23.70
N SER A 610 2.68 -8.40 24.82
CA SER A 610 4.03 -8.65 25.35
C SER A 610 4.56 -10.06 25.06
N ILE A 611 3.73 -10.94 24.49
CA ILE A 611 4.10 -12.31 24.09
C ILE A 611 5.01 -12.25 22.85
N LYS A 612 6.21 -12.82 22.95
CA LYS A 612 7.25 -12.72 21.90
C LYS A 612 6.94 -13.57 20.67
N SER A 613 6.21 -14.66 20.87
CA SER A 613 5.77 -15.56 19.80
C SER A 613 4.63 -14.97 18.96
N ILE A 614 4.02 -13.84 19.34
CA ILE A 614 3.09 -13.12 18.47
C ILE A 614 3.87 -12.27 17.47
N LYS A 615 3.56 -12.46 16.18
CA LYS A 615 4.08 -11.67 15.05
C LYS A 615 3.17 -10.50 14.71
N LYS A 616 1.84 -10.70 14.78
CA LYS A 616 0.81 -9.71 14.40
C LYS A 616 -0.45 -9.86 15.26
N ILE A 617 -1.13 -8.75 15.53
CA ILE A 617 -2.45 -8.68 16.17
C ILE A 617 -3.32 -7.75 15.32
N ASP A 618 -4.37 -8.29 14.72
CA ASP A 618 -5.39 -7.54 13.98
C ASP A 618 -6.78 -7.76 14.60
N LEU A 619 -7.79 -7.00 14.18
CA LEU A 619 -9.20 -7.26 14.54
C LEU A 619 -9.82 -8.29 13.59
N SER A 620 -10.44 -9.32 14.15
CA SER A 620 -11.23 -10.30 13.38
C SER A 620 -12.66 -9.78 13.26
N ILE A 621 -12.97 -9.12 12.14
CA ILE A 621 -14.24 -8.43 11.90
C ILE A 621 -15.30 -9.35 11.30
N VAL A 622 -16.57 -9.04 11.58
CA VAL A 622 -17.73 -9.68 10.93
C VAL A 622 -17.81 -9.26 9.46
N MET A 623 -18.17 -10.23 8.59
CA MET A 623 -18.42 -10.02 7.16
C MET A 623 -19.81 -10.53 6.77
N ASN A 624 -20.40 -9.90 5.74
CA ASN A 624 -21.74 -10.18 5.24
C ASN A 624 -21.73 -10.52 3.74
N GLN A 625 -22.64 -11.39 3.27
CA GLN A 625 -22.79 -11.72 1.86
C GLN A 625 -23.35 -10.54 1.06
N LEU A 626 -22.73 -10.25 -0.09
CA LEU A 626 -23.10 -9.12 -0.95
C LEU A 626 -23.97 -9.53 -2.15
N GLY A 627 -24.61 -10.70 -2.09
CA GLY A 627 -25.62 -11.17 -3.03
C GLY A 627 -26.90 -11.60 -2.32
N VAL A 628 -28.05 -11.08 -2.76
CA VAL A 628 -29.39 -11.34 -2.23
C VAL A 628 -30.15 -12.24 -3.22
N ILE A 629 -30.62 -13.40 -2.76
CA ILE A 629 -31.25 -14.43 -3.60
C ILE A 629 -32.77 -14.29 -3.58
N ASN A 630 -33.37 -14.20 -4.76
CA ASN A 630 -34.81 -14.30 -4.99
C ASN A 630 -35.13 -15.65 -5.66
N ARG A 631 -36.05 -16.42 -5.07
CA ARG A 631 -36.42 -17.74 -5.59
C ARG A 631 -37.32 -17.61 -6.81
N GLY A 632 -36.86 -18.13 -7.95
CA GLY A 632 -37.51 -18.03 -9.26
C GLY A 632 -36.65 -17.30 -10.29
N VAL A 633 -37.02 -17.43 -11.56
CA VAL A 633 -36.31 -16.86 -12.73
C VAL A 633 -37.14 -15.83 -13.50
N GLU A 634 -38.35 -15.51 -13.02
CA GLU A 634 -39.22 -14.51 -13.65
C GLU A 634 -38.58 -13.12 -13.61
N ASN A 635 -38.52 -12.45 -14.77
CA ASN A 635 -37.82 -11.16 -14.96
C ASN A 635 -36.31 -11.22 -14.63
N GLY A 636 -35.73 -12.43 -14.60
CA GLY A 636 -34.30 -12.63 -14.50
C GLY A 636 -33.58 -12.41 -15.83
N VAL A 637 -32.28 -12.14 -15.78
CA VAL A 637 -31.42 -11.86 -16.94
C VAL A 637 -30.12 -12.66 -16.90
N VAL A 638 -29.53 -12.89 -18.09
CA VAL A 638 -28.17 -13.42 -18.28
C VAL A 638 -27.35 -12.42 -19.08
N ALA A 639 -26.08 -12.22 -18.71
CA ALA A 639 -25.34 -11.03 -19.12
C ALA A 639 -24.14 -11.27 -20.07
N ARG A 640 -23.99 -12.50 -20.58
CA ARG A 640 -22.83 -12.92 -21.40
C ARG A 640 -22.65 -12.15 -22.70
N GLU A 641 -23.73 -11.70 -23.32
CA GLU A 641 -23.68 -10.87 -24.53
C GLU A 641 -23.20 -9.45 -24.19
N GLU A 642 -23.81 -8.84 -23.17
CA GLU A 642 -23.59 -7.46 -22.73
C GLU A 642 -22.12 -7.21 -22.31
N ILE A 643 -21.48 -8.17 -21.64
CA ILE A 643 -20.06 -8.08 -21.26
C ILE A 643 -19.09 -8.56 -22.36
N GLY A 644 -19.58 -8.94 -23.54
CA GLY A 644 -18.78 -9.40 -24.68
C GLY A 644 -18.24 -10.85 -24.58
N ALA A 645 -18.65 -11.65 -23.60
CA ALA A 645 -18.18 -13.03 -23.43
C ALA A 645 -18.62 -13.95 -24.58
N ASN A 646 -19.85 -13.79 -25.10
CA ASN A 646 -20.35 -14.52 -26.27
C ASN A 646 -19.44 -14.34 -27.50
N PHE A 647 -18.88 -13.14 -27.70
CA PHE A 647 -17.99 -12.83 -28.83
C PHE A 647 -16.64 -13.56 -28.77
N LEU A 648 -16.12 -13.83 -27.57
CA LEU A 648 -14.86 -14.54 -27.36
C LEU A 648 -15.03 -16.07 -27.43
N GLN A 649 -16.15 -16.60 -26.92
CA GLN A 649 -16.44 -18.04 -26.97
C GLN A 649 -16.77 -18.52 -28.39
N ASN A 650 -17.56 -17.75 -29.15
CA ASN A 650 -18.03 -18.13 -30.48
C ASN A 650 -17.03 -17.80 -31.61
N ASN A 651 -15.78 -17.44 -31.28
CA ASN A 651 -14.76 -17.10 -32.26
C ASN A 651 -14.14 -18.36 -32.89
N SER A 652 -14.39 -18.57 -34.19
CA SER A 652 -13.93 -19.76 -34.94
C SER A 652 -12.41 -19.95 -34.99
N ASN A 653 -11.64 -18.89 -34.75
CA ASN A 653 -10.19 -18.90 -34.93
C ASN A 653 -9.45 -19.04 -33.59
N VAL A 654 -10.01 -18.48 -32.51
CA VAL A 654 -9.48 -18.58 -31.14
C VAL A 654 -10.66 -18.64 -30.15
N PRO A 655 -11.24 -19.82 -29.88
CA PRO A 655 -12.33 -19.96 -28.92
C PRO A 655 -11.80 -19.83 -27.48
N ILE A 656 -12.34 -18.87 -26.74
CA ILE A 656 -11.89 -18.55 -25.38
C ILE A 656 -13.04 -18.80 -24.42
N THR A 657 -12.86 -19.80 -23.56
CA THR A 657 -13.86 -20.48 -22.73
C THR A 657 -13.51 -20.47 -21.24
N GLY A 658 -12.29 -20.02 -20.87
CA GLY A 658 -11.75 -20.04 -19.51
C GLY A 658 -10.96 -21.30 -19.17
N ARG A 659 -10.71 -22.17 -20.17
CA ARG A 659 -10.02 -23.45 -20.04
C ARG A 659 -8.63 -23.30 -19.40
N GLY A 660 -8.31 -24.18 -18.45
CA GLY A 660 -6.99 -24.17 -17.79
C GLY A 660 -6.79 -23.02 -16.79
N VAL A 661 -7.87 -22.32 -16.41
CA VAL A 661 -7.88 -21.29 -15.36
C VAL A 661 -8.77 -21.75 -14.21
N LEU A 662 -8.31 -21.53 -12.99
CA LEU A 662 -9.05 -21.74 -11.75
C LEU A 662 -9.88 -20.49 -11.40
N ILE A 663 -11.06 -20.70 -10.85
CA ILE A 663 -11.84 -19.67 -10.14
C ILE A 663 -12.09 -20.16 -8.72
N ALA A 664 -11.73 -19.34 -7.73
CA ALA A 664 -11.96 -19.64 -6.32
C ALA A 664 -13.15 -18.86 -5.77
N ILE A 665 -14.12 -19.58 -5.20
CA ILE A 665 -15.29 -19.03 -4.51
C ILE A 665 -15.15 -19.32 -3.02
N ILE A 666 -15.20 -18.27 -2.21
CA ILE A 666 -14.93 -18.31 -0.76
C ILE A 666 -16.19 -17.78 -0.04
N ASP A 667 -17.18 -18.66 0.16
CA ASP A 667 -18.55 -18.28 0.56
C ASP A 667 -19.27 -19.45 1.29
N SER A 668 -20.55 -19.68 1.04
CA SER A 668 -21.39 -20.71 1.68
C SER A 668 -21.16 -22.15 1.22
N GLY A 669 -20.36 -22.37 0.17
CA GLY A 669 -20.03 -23.68 -0.40
C GLY A 669 -20.54 -23.86 -1.83
N ILE A 670 -20.86 -25.09 -2.21
CA ILE A 670 -21.46 -25.42 -3.50
C ILE A 670 -22.34 -26.68 -3.40
N ASP A 671 -23.42 -26.74 -4.19
CA ASP A 671 -24.06 -28.00 -4.54
C ASP A 671 -23.27 -28.71 -5.66
N TYR A 672 -22.31 -29.56 -5.30
CA TYR A 672 -21.47 -30.28 -6.28
C TYR A 672 -22.20 -31.37 -7.07
N LEU A 673 -23.45 -31.70 -6.72
CA LEU A 673 -24.30 -32.60 -7.50
C LEU A 673 -25.15 -31.87 -8.55
N HIS A 674 -25.06 -30.53 -8.60
CA HIS A 674 -25.74 -29.74 -9.61
C HIS A 674 -25.13 -30.02 -11.00
N GLU A 675 -25.94 -30.40 -12.00
CA GLU A 675 -25.46 -30.92 -13.29
C GLU A 675 -24.55 -29.92 -14.03
N ASP A 676 -24.81 -28.61 -13.90
CA ASP A 676 -23.95 -27.55 -14.45
C ASP A 676 -22.51 -27.50 -13.88
N PHE A 677 -22.17 -28.29 -12.86
CA PHE A 677 -20.79 -28.48 -12.37
C PHE A 677 -20.21 -29.88 -12.66
N ILE A 678 -20.94 -30.71 -13.41
CA ILE A 678 -20.55 -32.07 -13.79
C ILE A 678 -20.25 -32.09 -15.29
N TYR A 679 -19.04 -32.45 -15.67
CA TYR A 679 -18.63 -32.57 -17.07
C TYR A 679 -19.37 -33.72 -17.79
N PRO A 680 -19.42 -33.72 -19.14
CA PRO A 680 -20.12 -34.77 -19.91
C PRO A 680 -19.61 -36.21 -19.66
N ASP A 681 -18.36 -36.37 -19.20
CA ASP A 681 -17.76 -37.64 -18.80
C ASP A 681 -18.12 -38.08 -17.36
N LYS A 682 -18.98 -37.31 -16.69
CA LYS A 682 -19.41 -37.44 -15.29
C LYS A 682 -18.32 -37.18 -14.23
N THR A 683 -17.25 -36.46 -14.59
CA THR A 683 -16.29 -35.90 -13.62
C THR A 683 -16.68 -34.50 -13.13
N SER A 684 -16.12 -34.08 -12.01
CA SER A 684 -16.41 -32.79 -11.36
C SER A 684 -15.57 -31.64 -11.92
N LYS A 685 -16.23 -30.50 -12.20
CA LYS A 685 -15.57 -29.19 -12.44
C LYS A 685 -14.75 -28.70 -11.24
N ILE A 686 -15.08 -29.15 -10.03
CA ILE A 686 -14.41 -28.75 -8.79
C ILE A 686 -13.13 -29.58 -8.64
N VAL A 687 -11.99 -28.91 -8.52
CA VAL A 687 -10.68 -29.55 -8.28
C VAL A 687 -10.43 -29.82 -6.80
N PHE A 688 -10.86 -28.89 -5.94
CA PHE A 688 -10.74 -28.95 -4.49
C PHE A 688 -11.95 -28.29 -3.81
N LEU A 689 -12.44 -28.92 -2.75
CA LEU A 689 -13.45 -28.36 -1.86
C LEU A 689 -12.94 -28.43 -0.41
N TRP A 690 -12.76 -27.28 0.24
CA TRP A 690 -12.48 -27.19 1.68
C TRP A 690 -13.75 -26.79 2.43
N ASP A 691 -14.30 -27.72 3.21
CA ASP A 691 -15.43 -27.46 4.09
C ASP A 691 -14.92 -27.13 5.49
N GLN A 692 -14.82 -25.85 5.82
CA GLN A 692 -14.39 -25.40 7.16
C GLN A 692 -15.40 -25.77 8.26
N THR A 693 -16.66 -26.09 7.91
CA THR A 693 -17.70 -26.46 8.88
C THR A 693 -17.54 -27.89 9.40
N LYS A 694 -16.88 -28.79 8.64
CA LYS A 694 -16.79 -30.22 8.95
C LYS A 694 -15.48 -30.63 9.57
N ASP A 695 -15.53 -31.06 10.83
CA ASP A 695 -14.38 -31.62 11.53
C ASP A 695 -14.00 -32.97 10.89
N GLY A 696 -12.71 -33.16 10.57
CA GLY A 696 -12.24 -34.34 9.83
C GLY A 696 -10.77 -34.23 9.45
N LYS A 697 -10.47 -34.19 8.14
CA LYS A 697 -9.09 -34.12 7.60
C LYS A 697 -8.83 -32.72 7.02
N PRO A 698 -8.27 -31.76 7.78
CA PRO A 698 -7.98 -30.43 7.27
C PRO A 698 -6.89 -30.46 6.18
N PRO A 699 -6.80 -29.43 5.33
CA PRO A 699 -5.66 -29.25 4.43
C PRO A 699 -4.33 -29.16 5.19
N ASN A 700 -3.23 -29.53 4.55
CA ASN A 700 -1.89 -29.45 5.14
C ASN A 700 -1.60 -28.03 5.67
N GLY A 701 -1.29 -27.91 6.95
CA GLY A 701 -1.01 -26.64 7.63
C GLY A 701 -2.21 -25.97 8.32
N TYR A 702 -3.43 -26.47 8.10
CA TYR A 702 -4.65 -25.94 8.69
C TYR A 702 -5.11 -26.80 9.88
N GLU A 703 -5.68 -26.19 10.92
CA GLU A 703 -6.20 -26.88 12.11
C GLU A 703 -7.73 -27.11 12.05
N ILE A 704 -8.41 -26.73 10.95
CA ILE A 704 -9.88 -26.78 10.83
C ILE A 704 -10.40 -27.33 9.49
N GLY A 705 -11.60 -27.91 9.53
CA GLY A 705 -12.36 -28.33 8.36
C GLY A 705 -11.93 -29.66 7.75
N THR A 706 -12.50 -29.98 6.59
CA THR A 706 -12.16 -31.16 5.80
C THR A 706 -11.92 -30.79 4.34
N GLU A 707 -10.81 -31.28 3.79
CA GLU A 707 -10.50 -31.21 2.36
C GLU A 707 -11.03 -32.43 1.59
N TYR A 708 -11.67 -32.18 0.45
CA TYR A 708 -12.05 -33.17 -0.56
C TYR A 708 -11.38 -32.82 -1.90
N THR A 709 -10.83 -33.82 -2.58
CA THR A 709 -10.26 -33.65 -3.93
C THR A 709 -11.31 -33.96 -5.01
N ARG A 710 -11.01 -33.60 -6.27
CA ARG A 710 -11.76 -34.05 -7.45
C ARG A 710 -12.08 -35.55 -7.43
N GLU A 711 -11.14 -36.40 -7.03
CA GLU A 711 -11.35 -37.86 -6.97
C GLU A 711 -12.41 -38.25 -5.95
N ASP A 712 -12.49 -37.56 -4.80
CA ASP A 712 -13.51 -37.80 -3.79
C ASP A 712 -14.88 -37.29 -4.25
N ILE A 713 -14.93 -36.10 -4.87
CA ILE A 713 -16.16 -35.54 -5.44
C ILE A 713 -16.66 -36.42 -6.60
N ASN A 714 -15.78 -36.95 -7.45
CA ASN A 714 -16.12 -37.89 -8.53
C ASN A 714 -16.74 -39.19 -8.00
N LYS A 715 -16.22 -39.74 -6.89
CA LYS A 715 -16.83 -40.91 -6.22
C LYS A 715 -18.24 -40.58 -5.73
N ALA A 716 -18.42 -39.41 -5.12
CA ALA A 716 -19.71 -38.96 -4.60
C ALA A 716 -20.74 -38.66 -5.72
N ILE A 717 -20.32 -38.07 -6.85
CA ILE A 717 -21.15 -37.96 -8.06
C ILE A 717 -21.56 -39.36 -8.55
N GLY A 718 -20.62 -40.30 -8.63
CA GLY A 718 -20.88 -41.68 -9.06
C GLY A 718 -21.84 -42.48 -8.17
N SER A 719 -21.96 -42.13 -6.89
CA SER A 719 -22.92 -42.70 -5.94
C SER A 719 -24.15 -41.84 -5.67
N ASN A 720 -24.25 -40.65 -6.28
CA ASN A 720 -25.23 -39.60 -5.95
C ASN A 720 -25.25 -39.22 -4.45
N ASP A 721 -24.08 -39.26 -3.81
CA ASP A 721 -23.89 -38.94 -2.41
C ASP A 721 -23.73 -37.42 -2.21
N SER A 722 -24.60 -36.84 -1.39
CA SER A 722 -24.60 -35.41 -1.04
C SER A 722 -23.91 -35.10 0.29
N THR A 723 -23.20 -36.06 0.90
CA THR A 723 -22.69 -35.92 2.28
C THR A 723 -21.29 -35.30 2.41
N LEU A 724 -20.53 -35.10 1.32
CA LEU A 724 -19.19 -34.47 1.39
C LEU A 724 -19.27 -33.01 1.84
N SER A 725 -20.17 -32.23 1.24
CA SER A 725 -20.51 -30.85 1.64
C SER A 725 -21.91 -30.51 1.11
N LYS A 726 -22.49 -29.41 1.60
CA LYS A 726 -23.77 -28.86 1.12
C LYS A 726 -23.68 -27.35 1.17
N ASP A 727 -24.38 -26.68 0.27
CA ASP A 727 -24.62 -25.24 0.34
C ASP A 727 -26.05 -25.01 0.83
N GLU A 728 -26.22 -24.73 2.13
CA GLU A 728 -27.55 -24.52 2.72
C GLU A 728 -28.11 -23.11 2.45
N GLU A 729 -27.28 -22.19 1.94
CA GLU A 729 -27.63 -20.78 1.71
C GLU A 729 -27.78 -20.47 0.20
N GLY A 730 -27.07 -21.20 -0.66
CA GLY A 730 -27.16 -21.16 -2.13
C GLY A 730 -26.29 -20.10 -2.79
N ASN A 731 -25.62 -19.24 -2.03
CA ASN A 731 -24.88 -18.08 -2.55
C ASN A 731 -23.63 -18.52 -3.31
N GLY A 732 -22.79 -19.36 -2.70
CA GLY A 732 -21.61 -19.92 -3.35
C GLY A 732 -21.95 -20.77 -4.59
N THR A 733 -23.07 -21.50 -4.58
CA THR A 733 -23.61 -22.20 -5.75
C THR A 733 -23.97 -21.22 -6.88
N MET A 734 -24.71 -20.15 -6.60
CA MET A 734 -25.10 -19.17 -7.61
C MET A 734 -23.91 -18.39 -8.17
N LEU A 735 -22.92 -18.04 -7.35
CA LEU A 735 -21.72 -17.35 -7.79
C LEU A 735 -20.83 -18.27 -8.66
N SER A 736 -20.74 -19.56 -8.31
CA SER A 736 -20.06 -20.58 -9.12
C SER A 736 -20.72 -20.73 -10.49
N GLY A 737 -22.05 -20.72 -10.57
CA GLY A 737 -22.80 -20.77 -11.83
C GLY A 737 -22.51 -19.58 -12.75
N ILE A 738 -22.55 -18.34 -12.22
CA ILE A 738 -22.24 -17.13 -12.99
C ILE A 738 -20.80 -17.19 -13.51
N CYS A 739 -19.85 -17.58 -12.66
CA CYS A 739 -18.45 -17.71 -13.05
C CYS A 739 -18.25 -18.75 -14.16
N SER A 740 -18.73 -19.99 -13.98
CA SER A 740 -18.28 -21.12 -14.80
C SER A 740 -19.27 -22.29 -14.96
N GLY A 741 -20.56 -22.12 -14.67
CA GLY A 741 -21.58 -23.17 -14.88
C GLY A 741 -21.66 -23.65 -16.34
N LEU A 742 -21.93 -24.93 -16.54
CA LEU A 742 -21.93 -25.61 -17.85
C LEU A 742 -23.24 -25.48 -18.65
N GLY A 743 -24.32 -24.94 -18.07
CA GLY A 743 -25.62 -24.84 -18.76
C GLY A 743 -26.15 -26.19 -19.26
N ASN A 744 -25.90 -27.27 -18.50
CA ASN A 744 -26.29 -28.62 -18.85
C ASN A 744 -27.80 -28.80 -18.75
N ILE A 745 -28.43 -28.21 -17.72
CA ILE A 745 -29.90 -28.22 -17.57
C ILE A 745 -30.53 -27.19 -18.50
N ASN A 746 -29.96 -25.97 -18.59
CA ASN A 746 -30.36 -24.95 -19.56
C ASN A 746 -29.16 -24.20 -20.15
N LYS A 747 -29.00 -24.28 -21.47
CA LYS A 747 -27.88 -23.66 -22.21
C LYS A 747 -27.92 -22.13 -22.23
N GLU A 748 -29.09 -21.53 -22.06
CA GLU A 748 -29.22 -20.07 -21.93
C GLU A 748 -28.60 -19.56 -20.62
N TYR A 749 -28.45 -20.43 -19.60
CA TYR A 749 -27.92 -20.10 -18.27
C TYR A 749 -26.44 -20.55 -18.09
N LEU A 750 -25.73 -20.74 -19.20
CA LEU A 750 -24.29 -21.00 -19.25
C LEU A 750 -23.49 -19.88 -18.55
N GLY A 751 -22.42 -20.25 -17.83
CA GLY A 751 -21.56 -19.30 -17.11
C GLY A 751 -20.67 -18.43 -18.03
N VAL A 752 -19.98 -17.44 -17.47
CA VAL A 752 -19.09 -16.54 -18.23
C VAL A 752 -17.83 -17.25 -18.74
N ALA A 753 -17.28 -18.18 -17.96
CA ALA A 753 -16.08 -18.96 -18.26
C ALA A 753 -16.36 -20.48 -18.09
N PRO A 754 -17.14 -21.09 -18.99
CA PRO A 754 -17.70 -22.43 -18.80
C PRO A 754 -16.67 -23.57 -18.80
N GLU A 755 -15.42 -23.35 -19.23
CA GLU A 755 -14.33 -24.34 -19.14
C GLU A 755 -13.32 -24.05 -18.00
N SER A 756 -13.56 -23.02 -17.17
CA SER A 756 -12.79 -22.82 -15.94
C SER A 756 -13.14 -23.85 -14.86
N GLU A 757 -12.14 -24.22 -14.07
CA GLU A 757 -12.26 -25.17 -12.97
C GLU A 757 -12.44 -24.46 -11.63
N LEU A 758 -13.05 -25.12 -10.64
CA LEU A 758 -13.45 -24.48 -9.38
C LEU A 758 -12.63 -24.95 -8.18
N ILE A 759 -12.16 -23.99 -7.37
CA ILE A 759 -11.77 -24.20 -5.98
C ILE A 759 -12.87 -23.62 -5.10
N ILE A 760 -13.43 -24.42 -4.20
CA ILE A 760 -14.53 -23.99 -3.33
C ILE A 760 -14.08 -24.02 -1.88
N VAL A 761 -14.23 -22.90 -1.17
CA VAL A 761 -14.07 -22.83 0.28
C VAL A 761 -15.43 -22.52 0.89
N LYS A 762 -16.03 -23.51 1.58
CA LYS A 762 -17.19 -23.29 2.43
C LYS A 762 -16.70 -22.77 3.78
N LEU A 763 -17.03 -21.52 4.08
CA LEU A 763 -16.59 -20.83 5.28
C LEU A 763 -17.32 -21.29 6.55
N LYS A 764 -16.60 -21.39 7.67
CA LYS A 764 -17.21 -21.59 9.00
C LYS A 764 -17.78 -20.27 9.50
N LYS A 765 -18.90 -20.32 10.22
CA LYS A 765 -19.47 -19.17 10.93
C LYS A 765 -19.05 -19.22 12.41
N ILE A 766 -18.70 -18.06 12.97
CA ILE A 766 -18.38 -17.88 14.40
C ILE A 766 -19.45 -16.96 14.98
N ASP A 767 -20.15 -17.42 16.01
CA ASP A 767 -21.35 -16.78 16.58
C ASP A 767 -22.39 -16.41 15.50
N GLY A 768 -22.63 -17.34 14.57
CA GLY A 768 -23.59 -17.19 13.46
C GLY A 768 -23.11 -16.31 12.30
N ASN A 769 -21.89 -15.77 12.35
CA ASN A 769 -21.39 -14.77 11.39
C ASN A 769 -20.13 -15.22 10.64
N TYR A 770 -19.98 -14.82 9.37
CA TYR A 770 -18.69 -14.93 8.66
C TYR A 770 -17.69 -13.90 9.21
N ASN A 771 -16.39 -14.13 9.02
CA ASN A 771 -15.34 -13.23 9.51
C ASN A 771 -14.11 -13.18 8.60
N SER A 772 -13.34 -12.08 8.69
CA SER A 772 -12.16 -11.83 7.84
C SER A 772 -11.10 -12.93 7.93
N THR A 773 -10.80 -13.43 9.13
CA THR A 773 -9.72 -14.41 9.35
C THR A 773 -9.95 -15.73 8.63
N LEU A 774 -11.20 -16.20 8.56
CA LEU A 774 -11.56 -17.42 7.82
C LEU A 774 -11.59 -17.20 6.29
N VAL A 775 -11.94 -15.99 5.84
CA VAL A 775 -11.83 -15.59 4.44
C VAL A 775 -10.36 -15.54 4.01
N GLU A 776 -9.49 -14.88 4.79
CA GLU A 776 -8.06 -14.79 4.54
C GLU A 776 -7.38 -16.17 4.52
N ALA A 777 -7.78 -17.08 5.41
CA ALA A 777 -7.34 -18.47 5.36
C ALA A 777 -7.80 -19.20 4.09
N GLY A 778 -9.03 -18.94 3.62
CA GLY A 778 -9.55 -19.45 2.35
C GLY A 778 -8.80 -18.91 1.13
N VAL A 779 -8.39 -17.64 1.15
CA VAL A 779 -7.58 -17.01 0.09
C VAL A 779 -6.22 -17.68 0.02
N ARG A 780 -5.51 -17.80 1.16
CA ARG A 780 -4.18 -18.42 1.22
C ARG A 780 -4.24 -19.87 0.72
N TYR A 781 -5.22 -20.64 1.18
CA TYR A 781 -5.50 -22.00 0.71
C TYR A 781 -5.68 -22.08 -0.82
N ALA A 782 -6.49 -21.20 -1.41
CA ALA A 782 -6.75 -21.22 -2.85
C ALA A 782 -5.50 -20.88 -3.67
N VAL A 783 -4.67 -19.93 -3.22
CA VAL A 783 -3.38 -19.61 -3.84
C VAL A 783 -2.40 -20.78 -3.71
N GLU A 784 -2.28 -21.39 -2.53
CA GLU A 784 -1.41 -22.56 -2.28
C GLU A 784 -1.74 -23.73 -3.24
N LYS A 785 -3.04 -23.97 -3.50
CA LYS A 785 -3.49 -24.97 -4.47
C LYS A 785 -3.18 -24.58 -5.92
N ALA A 786 -3.46 -23.35 -6.32
CA ALA A 786 -3.19 -22.88 -7.69
C ALA A 786 -1.69 -22.93 -8.05
N VAL A 787 -0.83 -22.52 -7.11
CA VAL A 787 0.64 -22.63 -7.23
C VAL A 787 1.06 -24.10 -7.31
N GLY A 788 0.52 -24.98 -6.45
CA GLY A 788 0.79 -26.42 -6.50
C GLY A 788 0.33 -27.12 -7.79
N MET A 789 -0.65 -26.56 -8.49
CA MET A 789 -1.11 -27.02 -9.81
C MET A 789 -0.41 -26.32 -10.99
N ASN A 790 0.37 -25.26 -10.74
CA ASN A 790 0.93 -24.36 -11.76
C ASN A 790 -0.14 -23.79 -12.71
N MET A 791 -1.28 -23.34 -12.17
CA MET A 791 -2.41 -22.79 -12.91
C MET A 791 -2.73 -21.35 -12.50
N PRO A 792 -3.14 -20.46 -13.43
CA PRO A 792 -3.72 -19.17 -13.08
C PRO A 792 -5.02 -19.33 -12.29
N ILE A 793 -5.31 -18.36 -11.44
CA ILE A 793 -6.43 -18.34 -10.50
C ILE A 793 -7.05 -16.94 -10.38
N VAL A 794 -8.38 -16.89 -10.40
CA VAL A 794 -9.15 -15.70 -10.04
C VAL A 794 -9.90 -15.93 -8.74
N ILE A 795 -9.68 -15.09 -7.73
CA ILE A 795 -10.31 -15.20 -6.41
C ILE A 795 -11.46 -14.20 -6.31
N ASN A 796 -12.67 -14.69 -6.02
CA ASN A 796 -13.87 -13.87 -5.87
C ASN A 796 -14.21 -13.64 -4.38
N PHE A 797 -14.17 -12.38 -3.94
CA PHE A 797 -14.66 -11.94 -2.65
C PHE A 797 -16.11 -11.43 -2.78
N SER A 798 -17.06 -12.33 -2.54
CA SER A 798 -18.50 -12.07 -2.47
C SER A 798 -18.99 -11.56 -1.11
N LEU A 799 -18.09 -11.48 -0.13
CA LEU A 799 -18.33 -11.03 1.24
C LEU A 799 -17.69 -9.67 1.49
N GLY A 800 -18.34 -8.81 2.29
CA GLY A 800 -17.80 -7.50 2.64
C GLY A 800 -18.15 -7.01 4.04
N SER A 801 -17.50 -5.92 4.47
CA SER A 801 -17.72 -5.29 5.78
C SER A 801 -17.46 -3.77 5.80
N ASN A 802 -18.29 -3.02 6.53
CA ASN A 802 -18.07 -1.62 6.92
C ASN A 802 -17.06 -1.46 8.08
N SER A 803 -16.80 -2.49 8.89
CA SER A 803 -16.05 -2.33 10.16
C SER A 803 -14.54 -2.13 10.00
N LEU A 804 -14.00 -2.23 8.77
CA LEU A 804 -12.55 -2.12 8.48
C LEU A 804 -12.25 -1.24 7.26
N THR A 805 -13.01 -0.15 7.10
CA THR A 805 -12.87 0.86 6.03
C THR A 805 -11.66 1.80 6.15
N GLY A 806 -10.85 1.67 7.21
CA GLY A 806 -9.63 2.44 7.47
C GLY A 806 -8.54 2.34 6.39
N ALA A 807 -7.45 3.10 6.52
CA ALA A 807 -6.33 3.02 5.57
C ALA A 807 -5.53 1.71 5.70
N THR A 808 -6.05 0.65 5.11
CA THR A 808 -5.45 -0.68 5.09
C THR A 808 -4.53 -0.84 3.88
N GLN A 809 -3.24 -0.54 4.07
CA GLN A 809 -2.19 -1.18 3.26
C GLN A 809 -1.88 -2.54 3.91
N SER A 810 -2.08 -3.64 3.16
CA SER A 810 -1.68 -5.02 3.51
C SER A 810 -2.25 -5.61 4.83
N ILE A 811 -3.36 -6.35 4.72
CA ILE A 811 -3.70 -7.44 5.68
C ILE A 811 -3.77 -8.73 4.87
N ILE A 812 -4.50 -8.72 3.76
CA ILE A 812 -4.22 -9.62 2.63
C ILE A 812 -2.81 -9.29 2.11
N TYR A 813 -1.96 -10.31 2.01
CA TYR A 813 -0.55 -10.23 1.60
C TYR A 813 -0.32 -9.41 0.32
N GLU A 814 0.82 -8.71 0.20
CA GLU A 814 1.22 -7.96 -1.01
C GLU A 814 1.60 -8.85 -2.22
N GLN A 815 1.58 -10.18 -2.11
CA GLN A 815 1.89 -11.14 -3.21
C GLN A 815 1.03 -10.99 -4.49
N PRO A 816 -0.33 -10.84 -4.43
CA PRO A 816 -1.21 -10.90 -5.61
C PRO A 816 -1.04 -9.78 -6.63
N LEU A 817 -0.34 -8.70 -6.28
CA LEU A 817 0.10 -7.65 -7.21
C LEU A 817 0.98 -8.20 -8.34
N PHE A 818 1.84 -9.16 -7.99
CA PHE A 818 3.02 -9.54 -8.78
C PHE A 818 3.03 -11.02 -9.17
N THR A 819 2.29 -11.87 -8.45
CA THR A 819 2.08 -13.26 -8.85
C THR A 819 1.37 -13.32 -10.20
N ARG A 820 2.12 -13.67 -11.25
CA ARG A 820 1.59 -13.83 -12.61
C ARG A 820 0.50 -14.90 -12.64
N GLY A 821 -0.65 -14.56 -13.22
CA GLY A 821 -1.82 -15.43 -13.29
C GLY A 821 -2.71 -15.44 -12.06
N LEU A 822 -2.43 -14.65 -11.01
CA LEU A 822 -3.33 -14.44 -9.88
C LEU A 822 -4.07 -13.10 -10.05
N ALA A 823 -5.38 -13.10 -9.79
CA ALA A 823 -6.20 -11.89 -9.71
C ALA A 823 -7.17 -11.94 -8.52
N LEU A 824 -7.33 -10.81 -7.83
CA LEU A 824 -8.31 -10.64 -6.77
C LEU A 824 -9.47 -9.76 -7.25
N VAL A 825 -10.70 -10.25 -7.14
CA VAL A 825 -11.93 -9.53 -7.51
C VAL A 825 -12.83 -9.44 -6.28
N ALA A 826 -13.38 -8.27 -5.98
CA ALA A 826 -14.29 -8.10 -4.85
C ALA A 826 -15.57 -7.36 -5.20
N ALA A 827 -16.65 -7.78 -4.56
CA ALA A 827 -17.91 -7.05 -4.52
C ALA A 827 -17.71 -5.70 -3.80
N ALA A 828 -18.06 -4.58 -4.44
CA ALA A 828 -17.79 -3.24 -3.91
C ALA A 828 -18.52 -2.93 -2.59
N GLY A 829 -19.62 -3.62 -2.30
CA GLY A 829 -20.50 -3.40 -1.15
C GLY A 829 -21.93 -3.05 -1.57
N ASN A 830 -22.88 -3.25 -0.65
CA ASN A 830 -24.30 -3.04 -0.88
C ASN A 830 -24.87 -1.90 0.00
N GLU A 831 -24.03 -0.89 0.31
CA GLU A 831 -24.33 0.15 1.31
C GLU A 831 -24.59 1.54 0.71
N GLY A 832 -24.57 1.71 -0.62
CA GLY A 832 -24.63 3.00 -1.32
C GLY A 832 -25.92 3.81 -1.14
N ASN A 833 -26.96 3.24 -0.53
CA ASN A 833 -28.20 3.94 -0.15
C ASN A 833 -28.77 3.52 1.23
N THR A 834 -28.04 2.74 2.02
CA THR A 834 -28.57 2.08 3.24
C THR A 834 -28.57 2.95 4.50
N GLN A 835 -28.00 4.16 4.39
CA GLN A 835 -27.81 5.11 5.49
C GLN A 835 -26.88 4.59 6.62
N THR A 836 -25.95 3.68 6.31
CA THR A 836 -24.96 3.13 7.27
C THR A 836 -23.64 3.89 7.35
N HIS A 837 -23.42 4.91 6.50
CA HIS A 837 -22.26 5.82 6.53
C HIS A 837 -22.68 7.28 6.74
N SER A 838 -21.89 8.04 7.51
CA SER A 838 -21.99 9.50 7.67
C SER A 838 -20.58 10.11 7.80
N THR A 839 -20.21 11.00 6.86
CA THR A 839 -18.97 11.79 6.91
C THR A 839 -19.22 13.21 7.39
N GLY A 840 -18.20 13.88 7.91
CA GLY A 840 -18.27 15.29 8.28
C GLY A 840 -16.96 15.89 8.75
N LYS A 841 -17.04 17.12 9.25
CA LYS A 841 -15.90 17.89 9.77
C LYS A 841 -16.14 18.35 11.21
N VAL A 842 -15.07 18.31 12.02
CA VAL A 842 -14.95 19.05 13.28
C VAL A 842 -14.07 20.27 13.03
N GLU A 843 -14.63 21.48 13.12
CA GLU A 843 -13.98 22.68 12.54
C GLU A 843 -12.67 23.11 13.20
N PHE A 844 -12.53 22.95 14.52
CA PHE A 844 -11.35 23.38 15.28
C PHE A 844 -11.23 22.66 16.63
N THR A 845 -10.05 22.72 17.26
CA THR A 845 -9.81 22.17 18.60
C THR A 845 -10.77 22.78 19.63
N GLY A 846 -11.54 21.94 20.31
CA GLY A 846 -12.60 22.33 21.25
C GLY A 846 -13.99 22.41 20.64
N ALA A 847 -14.13 22.48 19.30
CA ALA A 847 -15.44 22.41 18.63
C ALA A 847 -16.11 21.06 18.89
N GLN A 848 -17.44 21.05 18.88
CA GLN A 848 -18.27 19.85 18.98
C GLN A 848 -19.09 19.64 17.71
N LYS A 849 -19.26 18.38 17.32
CA LYS A 849 -20.11 17.94 16.21
C LYS A 849 -20.85 16.68 16.66
N ASP A 850 -22.17 16.78 16.75
CA ASP A 850 -23.04 15.61 16.98
C ASP A 850 -23.30 14.91 15.62
N ILE A 851 -23.25 13.58 15.62
CA ILE A 851 -23.78 12.70 14.58
C ILE A 851 -25.07 12.09 15.14
N GLU A 852 -26.20 12.21 14.43
CA GLU A 852 -27.47 11.62 14.88
C GLU A 852 -27.69 10.22 14.30
N LEU A 853 -27.92 9.26 15.20
CA LEU A 853 -28.25 7.87 14.94
C LEU A 853 -29.72 7.64 15.33
N GLU A 854 -30.53 7.19 14.38
CA GLU A 854 -31.91 6.77 14.60
C GLU A 854 -31.96 5.24 14.76
N ILE A 855 -32.58 4.77 15.85
CA ILE A 855 -32.87 3.36 16.10
C ILE A 855 -34.40 3.24 16.25
N LEU A 856 -35.09 2.56 15.34
CA LEU A 856 -36.55 2.38 15.43
C LEU A 856 -36.95 1.16 16.30
N GLU A 857 -36.10 0.12 16.32
CA GLU A 857 -36.31 -1.12 17.05
C GLU A 857 -35.03 -1.51 17.79
N ASN A 858 -35.15 -1.95 19.05
CA ASN A 858 -34.01 -2.14 19.96
C ASN A 858 -32.95 -3.10 19.37
N GLU A 859 -31.70 -2.68 19.35
CA GLU A 859 -30.57 -3.51 18.93
C GLU A 859 -30.03 -4.34 20.11
N LYS A 860 -29.83 -5.64 19.91
CA LYS A 860 -29.20 -6.50 20.93
C LYS A 860 -27.73 -6.08 21.17
N LEU A 861 -27.01 -5.81 20.09
CA LEU A 861 -25.65 -5.28 20.10
C LEU A 861 -25.44 -4.48 18.81
N LEU A 862 -25.14 -3.19 18.95
CA LEU A 862 -24.77 -2.31 17.83
C LEU A 862 -23.30 -1.90 17.97
N GLU A 863 -22.51 -2.10 16.92
CA GLU A 863 -21.12 -1.67 16.84
C GLU A 863 -21.01 -0.47 15.89
N ILE A 864 -20.30 0.58 16.27
CA ILE A 864 -20.12 1.79 15.45
C ILE A 864 -18.63 2.12 15.37
N ASN A 865 -18.09 2.21 14.15
CA ASN A 865 -16.69 2.52 13.90
C ASN A 865 -16.55 3.95 13.36
N ILE A 866 -15.61 4.72 13.90
CA ILE A 866 -15.34 6.10 13.51
C ILE A 866 -13.85 6.25 13.19
N TRP A 867 -13.56 6.66 11.96
CA TRP A 867 -12.22 6.96 11.49
C TRP A 867 -12.01 8.47 11.43
N VAL A 868 -10.84 8.94 11.85
CA VAL A 868 -10.46 10.36 11.77
C VAL A 868 -9.23 10.51 10.88
N SER A 869 -9.25 11.51 10.00
CA SER A 869 -8.12 11.84 9.14
C SER A 869 -6.88 12.16 9.98
N ARG A 870 -5.74 11.52 9.69
CA ARG A 870 -4.46 11.82 10.35
C ARG A 870 -4.03 13.26 10.03
N PRO A 871 -3.44 14.01 10.98
CA PRO A 871 -3.08 13.65 12.37
C PRO A 871 -4.16 13.93 13.43
N ASP A 872 -5.41 14.12 13.04
CA ASP A 872 -6.44 14.70 13.92
C ASP A 872 -6.93 13.77 15.02
N LYS A 873 -7.46 14.39 16.07
CA LYS A 873 -8.01 13.73 17.24
C LYS A 873 -9.36 14.29 17.64
N VAL A 874 -10.31 13.39 17.84
CA VAL A 874 -11.60 13.71 18.45
C VAL A 874 -11.82 12.83 19.67
N SER A 875 -12.12 13.44 20.81
CA SER A 875 -12.74 12.74 21.93
C SER A 875 -14.23 12.54 21.63
N VAL A 876 -14.80 11.43 22.06
CA VAL A 876 -16.14 10.97 21.71
C VAL A 876 -16.95 10.64 22.96
N ALA A 877 -18.21 11.09 22.96
CA ALA A 877 -19.23 10.66 23.92
C ALA A 877 -20.49 10.22 23.15
N VAL A 878 -21.11 9.13 23.59
CA VAL A 878 -22.49 8.79 23.24
C VAL A 878 -23.46 9.49 24.21
N VAL A 879 -24.54 10.04 23.66
CA VAL A 879 -25.71 10.56 24.37
C VAL A 879 -26.92 9.69 24.04
N SER A 880 -27.66 9.25 25.07
CA SER A 880 -28.85 8.40 24.93
C SER A 880 -30.13 9.19 24.56
N PRO A 881 -31.22 8.52 24.13
CA PRO A 881 -32.48 9.17 23.77
C PRO A 881 -33.15 9.95 24.91
N SER A 882 -32.96 9.54 26.17
CA SER A 882 -33.39 10.30 27.35
C SER A 882 -32.45 11.46 27.73
N GLY A 883 -31.25 11.52 27.15
CA GLY A 883 -30.26 12.58 27.35
C GLY A 883 -29.14 12.24 28.33
N GLU A 884 -28.96 10.98 28.74
CA GLU A 884 -27.78 10.59 29.51
C GLU A 884 -26.52 10.64 28.63
N GLU A 885 -25.46 11.31 29.10
CA GLU A 885 -24.20 11.47 28.35
C GLU A 885 -23.05 10.68 29.00
N SER A 886 -22.44 9.80 28.20
CA SER A 886 -21.21 9.09 28.56
C SER A 886 -20.02 10.06 28.66
N LYS A 887 -18.96 9.67 29.38
CA LYS A 887 -17.84 10.59 29.65
C LYS A 887 -16.81 10.54 28.53
N PHE A 888 -16.41 11.71 28.04
CA PHE A 888 -15.18 11.86 27.27
C PHE A 888 -13.97 11.31 28.04
N ILE A 889 -13.05 10.65 27.32
CA ILE A 889 -11.73 10.25 27.79
C ILE A 889 -10.66 10.71 26.80
N LYS A 890 -9.44 10.93 27.29
CA LYS A 890 -8.29 11.39 26.49
C LYS A 890 -7.97 10.37 25.39
N VAL A 891 -7.78 10.82 24.14
CA VAL A 891 -7.48 9.92 23.01
C VAL A 891 -6.11 9.26 23.18
N SER A 892 -6.10 7.94 23.45
CA SER A 892 -4.89 7.12 23.49
C SER A 892 -5.08 5.66 23.06
N SER A 893 -3.97 4.95 22.85
CA SER A 893 -3.91 3.59 22.31
C SER A 893 -4.59 2.57 23.22
N TYR A 894 -5.65 1.93 22.73
CA TYR A 894 -6.50 0.97 23.46
C TYR A 894 -7.09 1.53 24.76
N ASN A 895 -7.35 2.84 24.81
CA ASN A 895 -8.05 3.46 25.93
C ASN A 895 -9.55 3.18 25.84
N GLU A 896 -10.17 2.79 26.96
CA GLU A 896 -11.56 2.35 26.93
C GLU A 896 -12.37 2.77 28.16
N ILE A 897 -13.43 3.54 27.91
CA ILE A 897 -14.50 3.77 28.88
C ILE A 897 -15.67 2.84 28.62
N SER A 898 -16.31 2.39 29.69
CA SER A 898 -17.57 1.64 29.63
C SER A 898 -18.47 1.99 30.80
N GLY A 899 -19.78 1.82 30.62
CA GLY A 899 -20.80 2.15 31.59
C GLY A 899 -22.19 1.66 31.18
N LEU A 900 -23.18 2.07 31.96
CA LEU A 900 -24.60 1.83 31.73
C LEU A 900 -25.27 3.20 31.53
N PHE A 901 -26.22 3.28 30.62
CA PHE A 901 -27.28 4.30 30.61
C PHE A 901 -28.45 3.72 31.42
N ASP A 902 -28.74 4.32 32.57
CA ASP A 902 -29.63 3.73 33.59
C ASP A 902 -31.11 3.75 33.15
N LEU A 903 -31.53 4.72 32.33
CA LEU A 903 -32.89 4.87 31.83
C LEU A 903 -33.19 3.97 30.62
N GLU A 904 -32.23 3.80 29.71
CA GLU A 904 -32.35 2.87 28.58
C GLU A 904 -31.99 1.42 28.93
N ALA A 905 -31.31 1.19 30.07
CA ALA A 905 -30.62 -0.06 30.42
C ALA A 905 -29.59 -0.53 29.35
N THR A 906 -29.11 0.39 28.51
CA THR A 906 -28.11 0.16 27.46
C THR A 906 -26.71 0.20 28.05
N TRP A 907 -25.95 -0.89 27.89
CA TRP A 907 -24.52 -0.91 28.21
C TRP A 907 -23.72 -0.31 27.07
N TYR A 908 -22.78 0.60 27.38
CA TYR A 908 -21.87 1.17 26.40
C TYR A 908 -20.40 0.83 26.67
N VAL A 909 -19.64 0.72 25.59
CA VAL A 909 -18.18 0.64 25.55
C VAL A 909 -17.71 1.59 24.46
N ILE A 910 -16.68 2.40 24.73
CA ILE A 910 -16.04 3.29 23.75
C ILE A 910 -14.53 3.07 23.84
N THR A 911 -13.95 2.46 22.80
CA THR A 911 -12.54 2.07 22.71
C THR A 911 -11.83 2.91 21.65
N TYR A 912 -10.72 3.53 22.02
CA TYR A 912 -9.89 4.35 21.14
C TYR A 912 -8.65 3.58 20.71
N ILE A 913 -8.31 3.65 19.42
CA ILE A 913 -7.05 3.14 18.89
C ILE A 913 -6.36 4.31 18.20
N TYR A 914 -5.37 4.91 18.88
CA TYR A 914 -4.55 5.99 18.32
C TYR A 914 -3.07 5.90 18.74
N PRO A 915 -2.14 6.04 17.80
CA PRO A 915 -2.33 5.86 16.36
C PRO A 915 -2.52 4.37 16.06
N THR A 916 -3.35 4.04 15.06
CA THR A 916 -3.40 2.66 14.52
C THR A 916 -2.04 2.28 13.92
N SER A 917 -1.61 1.02 14.10
CA SER A 917 -0.30 0.53 13.66
C SER A 917 -0.10 0.55 12.14
N TYR A 918 -1.18 0.37 11.38
CA TYR A 918 -1.17 0.23 9.92
C TYR A 918 -1.36 1.56 9.16
N SER A 919 -2.13 2.54 9.69
CA SER A 919 -2.45 3.79 8.97
C SER A 919 -1.95 5.09 9.63
N GLY A 920 -1.70 5.06 10.94
CA GLY A 920 -1.47 6.26 11.74
C GLY A 920 -2.74 7.04 12.14
N GLN A 921 -3.92 6.69 11.60
CA GLN A 921 -5.21 7.34 11.91
C GLN A 921 -5.70 7.02 13.33
N GLN A 922 -6.64 7.83 13.84
CA GLN A 922 -7.51 7.43 14.95
C GLN A 922 -8.63 6.54 14.44
N GLN A 923 -8.83 5.39 15.11
CA GLN A 923 -10.08 4.64 15.08
C GLN A 923 -10.77 4.77 16.46
N VAL A 924 -12.09 4.88 16.47
CA VAL A 924 -12.92 4.71 17.66
C VAL A 924 -13.94 3.62 17.38
N ASN A 925 -14.05 2.65 18.28
CA ASN A 925 -15.07 1.62 18.25
C ASN A 925 -16.05 1.85 19.41
N ILE A 926 -17.35 1.82 19.12
CA ILE A 926 -18.42 2.01 20.10
C ILE A 926 -19.30 0.76 20.08
N MET A 927 -19.42 0.07 21.21
CA MET A 927 -20.35 -1.05 21.36
C MET A 927 -21.52 -0.63 22.27
N LEU A 928 -22.76 -0.74 21.77
CA LEU A 928 -23.99 -0.51 22.53
C LEU A 928 -24.77 -1.82 22.64
N ARG A 929 -24.83 -2.40 23.85
CA ARG A 929 -25.56 -3.65 24.13
C ARG A 929 -26.91 -3.34 24.75
N ASN A 930 -27.97 -3.93 24.19
CA ASN A 930 -29.36 -3.54 24.41
C ASN A 930 -29.60 -2.05 24.09
N ALA A 931 -29.18 -1.59 22.91
CA ALA A 931 -29.41 -0.20 22.49
C ALA A 931 -30.90 0.02 22.25
N SER A 932 -31.52 0.90 23.03
CA SER A 932 -32.95 1.16 22.92
C SER A 932 -33.32 1.93 21.64
N LYS A 933 -34.58 1.83 21.23
CA LYS A 933 -35.13 2.69 20.18
C LYS A 933 -35.15 4.16 20.62
N GLY A 934 -34.87 5.07 19.69
CA GLY A 934 -34.81 6.51 19.88
C GLY A 934 -33.78 7.17 18.98
N ILE A 935 -33.54 8.46 19.21
CA ILE A 935 -32.44 9.19 18.56
C ILE A 935 -31.27 9.26 19.53
N TRP A 936 -30.20 8.55 19.19
CA TRP A 936 -28.91 8.59 19.86
C TRP A 936 -28.04 9.68 19.23
N LYS A 937 -27.14 10.29 19.99
CA LYS A 937 -26.13 11.21 19.44
C LYS A 937 -24.72 10.74 19.75
N ILE A 938 -23.85 10.76 18.75
CA ILE A 938 -22.42 10.55 18.91
C ILE A 938 -21.77 11.92 18.84
N ARG A 939 -21.38 12.46 19.98
CA ARG A 939 -20.74 13.77 20.12
C ARG A 939 -19.24 13.64 19.95
N LEU A 940 -18.74 14.10 18.81
CA LEU A 940 -17.32 14.34 18.59
C LEU A 940 -16.94 15.68 19.22
N LYS A 941 -15.78 15.75 19.86
CA LYS A 941 -15.16 16.98 20.36
C LYS A 941 -13.69 16.98 19.98
N GLY A 942 -13.26 17.97 19.19
CA GLY A 942 -11.87 18.07 18.74
C GLY A 942 -10.89 18.22 19.90
N GLU A 943 -9.97 17.28 20.07
CA GLU A 943 -8.79 17.44 20.92
C GLU A 943 -7.65 18.12 20.15
N TYR A 944 -7.58 17.89 18.84
CA TYR A 944 -6.54 18.38 17.96
C TYR A 944 -7.04 18.29 16.50
N ILE A 945 -7.02 19.39 15.74
CA ILE A 945 -7.65 19.49 14.41
C ILE A 945 -6.73 20.17 13.38
N THR A 946 -6.76 19.68 12.14
CA THR A 946 -6.12 20.23 10.94
C THR A 946 -7.13 20.38 9.80
N ASN A 947 -7.63 19.27 9.26
CA ASN A 947 -8.71 19.23 8.28
C ASN A 947 -10.07 18.85 8.89
N GLY A 948 -10.07 18.24 10.08
CA GLY A 948 -11.23 17.90 10.89
C GLY A 948 -12.08 16.73 10.37
N ILE A 949 -11.68 16.07 9.28
CA ILE A 949 -12.51 15.10 8.56
C ILE A 949 -12.63 13.78 9.34
N PHE A 950 -13.86 13.32 9.54
CA PHE A 950 -14.19 12.02 10.13
C PHE A 950 -15.19 11.25 9.27
N ASN A 951 -15.18 9.92 9.37
CA ASN A 951 -16.12 9.02 8.72
C ASN A 951 -16.65 8.01 9.74
N ALA A 952 -17.97 7.97 9.93
CA ALA A 952 -18.64 7.10 10.90
C ALA A 952 -19.48 6.03 10.18
N TYR A 953 -19.35 4.78 10.64
CA TYR A 953 -19.93 3.60 10.03
C TYR A 953 -20.72 2.78 11.06
N LEU A 954 -21.96 2.44 10.70
CA LEU A 954 -22.67 1.30 11.25
C LEU A 954 -22.20 0.01 10.56
N PRO A 955 -22.50 -1.18 11.08
CA PRO A 955 -22.29 -2.44 10.36
C PRO A 955 -23.12 -2.43 9.07
N ASN A 956 -22.82 -3.35 8.14
CA ASN A 956 -23.62 -3.54 6.94
C ASN A 956 -25.10 -3.69 7.28
N LYS A 957 -25.99 -3.15 6.43
CA LYS A 957 -27.44 -3.08 6.71
C LYS A 957 -28.09 -4.45 6.98
N ALA A 958 -27.53 -5.53 6.44
CA ALA A 958 -27.99 -6.90 6.68
C ALA A 958 -27.66 -7.45 8.09
N LEU A 959 -26.82 -6.77 8.87
CA LEU A 959 -26.36 -7.16 10.22
C LEU A 959 -27.05 -6.39 11.35
N ILE A 960 -27.97 -5.48 11.04
CA ILE A 960 -28.67 -4.57 11.97
C ILE A 960 -30.17 -4.51 11.63
N ASN A 961 -30.99 -4.02 12.55
CA ASN A 961 -32.41 -3.81 12.29
C ASN A 961 -32.60 -2.81 11.12
N PRO A 962 -33.58 -3.00 10.21
CA PRO A 962 -33.73 -2.16 9.02
C PRO A 962 -33.83 -0.65 9.33
N GLY A 963 -34.48 -0.31 10.45
CA GLY A 963 -34.66 1.06 10.94
C GLY A 963 -33.46 1.69 11.64
N THR A 964 -32.35 0.98 11.85
CA THR A 964 -31.13 1.51 12.48
C THR A 964 -30.24 2.20 11.45
N LYS A 965 -30.02 3.51 11.58
CA LYS A 965 -29.37 4.34 10.54
C LYS A 965 -28.85 5.69 11.04
N PHE A 966 -27.90 6.29 10.32
CA PHE A 966 -27.60 7.71 10.49
C PHE A 966 -28.68 8.57 9.84
N ARG A 967 -29.00 9.72 10.46
CA ARG A 967 -29.94 10.70 9.90
C ARG A 967 -29.26 11.57 8.84
N ASP A 968 -28.08 12.09 9.16
CA ASP A 968 -27.20 12.84 8.25
C ASP A 968 -26.27 11.87 7.47
N SER A 969 -26.85 10.95 6.69
CA SER A 969 -26.09 9.90 5.99
C SER A 969 -25.56 10.33 4.61
N THR A 970 -24.39 9.83 4.22
CA THR A 970 -23.70 10.16 2.95
C THR A 970 -23.46 8.92 2.08
N PRO A 971 -23.79 8.93 0.77
CA PRO A 971 -23.76 7.74 -0.08
C PRO A 971 -22.37 7.39 -0.64
N SER A 972 -21.47 8.35 -0.73
CA SER A 972 -20.05 8.16 -1.04
C SER A 972 -19.30 7.53 0.14
N GLN A 973 -18.09 7.02 -0.12
CA GLN A 973 -17.24 6.34 0.86
C GLN A 973 -17.90 5.11 1.52
N THR A 974 -18.75 4.42 0.76
CA THR A 974 -19.49 3.22 1.21
C THR A 974 -18.85 1.90 0.75
N ILE A 975 -17.68 1.95 0.09
CA ILE A 975 -16.92 0.77 -0.34
C ILE A 975 -16.55 -0.11 0.86
N ASN A 976 -16.89 -1.39 0.78
CA ASN A 976 -16.62 -2.37 1.84
C ASN A 976 -15.18 -2.89 1.80
N TYR A 977 -14.63 -3.25 2.96
CA TYR A 977 -13.51 -4.19 3.04
C TYR A 977 -13.96 -5.54 2.44
N PRO A 978 -13.17 -6.24 1.58
CA PRO A 978 -11.79 -5.94 1.17
C PRO A 978 -11.67 -5.12 -0.13
N ALA A 979 -12.78 -4.71 -0.75
CA ALA A 979 -12.78 -3.92 -2.00
C ALA A 979 -12.16 -2.50 -1.84
N THR A 980 -11.92 -2.05 -0.62
CA THR A 980 -11.13 -0.85 -0.29
C THR A 980 -9.65 -0.94 -0.66
N TYR A 981 -9.11 -2.15 -0.90
CA TYR A 981 -7.69 -2.32 -1.26
C TYR A 981 -7.35 -1.77 -2.65
N ASN A 982 -6.20 -1.09 -2.75
CA ASN A 982 -5.69 -0.56 -4.02
C ASN A 982 -5.52 -1.63 -5.10
N TYR A 983 -5.22 -2.87 -4.71
CA TYR A 983 -4.81 -3.95 -5.62
C TYR A 983 -5.91 -4.96 -5.94
N VAL A 984 -7.08 -4.83 -5.30
CA VAL A 984 -8.26 -5.66 -5.56
C VAL A 984 -9.11 -4.98 -6.62
N ILE A 985 -9.55 -5.75 -7.61
CA ILE A 985 -10.46 -5.29 -8.68
C ILE A 985 -11.88 -5.30 -8.12
N SER A 986 -12.41 -4.13 -7.81
CA SER A 986 -13.72 -3.97 -7.21
C SER A 986 -14.81 -3.79 -8.27
N ALA A 987 -15.89 -4.54 -8.10
CA ALA A 987 -17.05 -4.56 -9.01
C ALA A 987 -18.26 -3.91 -8.34
N GLY A 988 -18.71 -2.77 -8.89
CA GLY A 988 -20.04 -2.22 -8.61
C GLY A 988 -21.12 -2.92 -9.44
N ALA A 989 -22.39 -2.81 -9.03
CA ALA A 989 -23.50 -3.50 -9.67
C ALA A 989 -24.37 -2.54 -10.50
N TYR A 990 -24.71 -2.92 -11.74
CA TYR A 990 -25.68 -2.20 -12.57
C TYR A 990 -26.83 -3.12 -13.04
N ASN A 991 -27.96 -2.50 -13.40
CA ASN A 991 -29.11 -3.16 -14.01
C ASN A 991 -28.96 -3.20 -15.54
N ILE A 992 -29.00 -4.37 -16.15
CA ILE A 992 -28.84 -4.53 -17.61
C ILE A 992 -29.96 -3.82 -18.39
N VAL A 993 -31.19 -3.86 -17.86
CA VAL A 993 -32.42 -3.44 -18.58
C VAL A 993 -32.42 -1.95 -18.93
N ASP A 994 -31.80 -1.11 -18.09
CA ASP A 994 -31.75 0.35 -18.24
C ASP A 994 -30.32 0.94 -18.16
N ARG A 995 -29.31 0.08 -17.98
CA ARG A 995 -27.90 0.43 -17.72
C ARG A 995 -27.65 1.37 -16.53
N SER A 996 -28.62 1.50 -15.62
CA SER A 996 -28.48 2.32 -14.42
C SER A 996 -27.68 1.60 -13.33
N ILE A 997 -26.93 2.38 -12.53
CA ILE A 997 -26.30 1.86 -11.31
C ILE A 997 -27.37 1.34 -10.33
N TRP A 998 -27.17 0.13 -9.80
CA TRP A 998 -28.07 -0.43 -8.78
C TRP A 998 -28.00 0.45 -7.53
N PRO A 999 -29.10 1.05 -7.02
CA PRO A 999 -29.00 2.14 -6.04
C PRO A 999 -28.23 1.80 -4.74
N PRO A 1000 -28.32 0.59 -4.17
CA PRO A 1000 -27.49 0.17 -3.04
C PRO A 1000 -26.03 -0.17 -3.37
N SER A 1001 -25.61 -0.22 -4.64
CA SER A 1001 -24.20 -0.44 -4.99
C SER A 1001 -23.33 0.62 -4.30
N SER A 1002 -22.39 0.17 -3.48
CA SER A 1002 -21.45 1.03 -2.77
C SER A 1002 -20.60 1.86 -3.72
N ARG A 1003 -20.19 3.04 -3.24
CA ARG A 1003 -19.62 4.13 -4.04
C ARG A 1003 -18.36 4.67 -3.39
N GLY A 1004 -17.44 5.12 -4.23
CA GLY A 1004 -16.18 5.71 -3.83
C GLY A 1004 -16.28 7.12 -3.25
N PRO A 1005 -15.13 7.81 -3.12
CA PRO A 1005 -13.81 7.18 -3.07
C PRO A 1005 -13.70 6.29 -1.82
N THR A 1006 -12.60 5.58 -1.58
CA THR A 1006 -12.35 5.11 -0.21
C THR A 1006 -12.10 6.32 0.71
N ILE A 1007 -12.12 6.15 2.04
CA ILE A 1007 -11.85 7.27 2.97
C ILE A 1007 -10.44 7.89 2.83
N ASN A 1008 -9.59 7.27 2.00
CA ASN A 1008 -8.22 7.69 1.70
C ASN A 1008 -8.07 8.16 0.24
N GLY A 1009 -9.16 8.50 -0.43
CA GLY A 1009 -9.16 9.09 -1.77
C GLY A 1009 -8.91 8.12 -2.93
N LEU A 1010 -8.94 6.79 -2.71
CA LEU A 1010 -8.83 5.84 -3.83
C LEU A 1010 -10.14 5.80 -4.61
N LEU A 1011 -10.07 6.04 -5.92
CA LEU A 1011 -11.17 5.80 -6.86
C LEU A 1011 -11.59 4.32 -6.80
N LYS A 1012 -12.87 4.10 -6.47
CA LYS A 1012 -13.55 2.80 -6.44
C LYS A 1012 -15.06 3.04 -6.72
N PRO A 1013 -15.83 2.07 -7.25
CA PRO A 1013 -15.37 0.79 -7.78
C PRO A 1013 -14.42 0.99 -8.97
N ASP A 1014 -13.65 -0.03 -9.35
CA ASP A 1014 -12.77 0.05 -10.53
C ASP A 1014 -13.62 -0.04 -11.81
N ILE A 1015 -14.64 -0.91 -11.80
CA ILE A 1015 -15.60 -1.07 -12.92
C ILE A 1015 -16.99 -1.46 -12.39
N VAL A 1016 -18.04 -1.29 -13.21
CA VAL A 1016 -19.35 -1.90 -12.94
C VAL A 1016 -19.65 -3.09 -13.83
N ALA A 1017 -20.28 -4.09 -13.25
CA ALA A 1017 -20.67 -5.34 -13.91
C ALA A 1017 -22.15 -5.70 -13.60
N PRO A 1018 -22.76 -6.58 -14.40
CA PRO A 1018 -24.16 -6.96 -14.24
C PRO A 1018 -24.43 -7.57 -12.86
N GLY A 1019 -25.37 -6.99 -12.12
CA GLY A 1019 -25.60 -7.36 -10.71
C GLY A 1019 -27.05 -7.27 -10.24
N VAL A 1020 -28.03 -7.23 -11.13
CA VAL A 1020 -29.47 -7.17 -10.78
C VAL A 1020 -30.23 -8.29 -11.49
N ASN A 1021 -30.95 -9.08 -10.70
CA ASN A 1021 -31.78 -10.22 -11.11
C ASN A 1021 -31.04 -11.22 -12.02
N ILE A 1022 -29.76 -11.48 -11.73
CA ILE A 1022 -28.93 -12.40 -12.51
C ILE A 1022 -29.41 -13.82 -12.29
N ILE A 1023 -29.76 -14.55 -13.35
CA ILE A 1023 -30.14 -15.96 -13.26
C ILE A 1023 -28.89 -16.81 -13.01
N SER A 1024 -28.94 -17.74 -12.06
CA SER A 1024 -27.88 -18.71 -11.82
C SER A 1024 -28.36 -19.99 -11.11
N THR A 1025 -27.49 -21.00 -11.12
CA THR A 1025 -27.64 -22.33 -10.52
C THR A 1025 -27.91 -22.25 -9.02
N TYR A 1026 -28.99 -22.89 -8.54
CA TYR A 1026 -29.41 -22.92 -7.14
C TYR A 1026 -29.55 -24.39 -6.67
N PRO A 1027 -29.23 -24.71 -5.40
CA PRO A 1027 -29.14 -26.09 -4.94
C PRO A 1027 -30.36 -26.96 -5.25
N GLY A 1028 -30.10 -28.24 -5.56
CA GLY A 1028 -31.12 -29.21 -5.94
C GLY A 1028 -31.45 -29.25 -7.44
N ASN A 1029 -30.49 -28.95 -8.32
CA ASN A 1029 -30.67 -28.88 -9.79
C ASN A 1029 -31.77 -27.87 -10.21
N THR A 1030 -31.69 -26.64 -9.70
CA THR A 1030 -32.66 -25.57 -9.99
C THR A 1030 -31.96 -24.27 -10.38
N TYR A 1031 -32.73 -23.25 -10.78
CA TYR A 1031 -32.20 -21.91 -11.03
C TYR A 1031 -33.00 -20.87 -10.24
N ALA A 1032 -32.32 -19.82 -9.80
CA ALA A 1032 -32.89 -18.69 -9.08
C ALA A 1032 -32.29 -17.36 -9.60
N THR A 1033 -32.72 -16.23 -9.06
CA THR A 1033 -32.14 -14.91 -9.39
C THR A 1033 -31.38 -14.33 -8.20
N ILE A 1034 -30.25 -13.66 -8.47
CA ILE A 1034 -29.41 -13.03 -7.45
C ILE A 1034 -29.11 -11.57 -7.80
N THR A 1035 -29.14 -10.70 -6.78
CA THR A 1035 -28.95 -9.25 -6.91
C THR A 1035 -27.93 -8.75 -5.89
N GLY A 1036 -26.97 -7.93 -6.34
CA GLY A 1036 -25.98 -7.28 -5.48
C GLY A 1036 -24.62 -7.10 -6.16
N THR A 1037 -23.62 -6.66 -5.40
CA THR A 1037 -22.24 -6.54 -5.92
C THR A 1037 -21.50 -7.89 -6.00
N ALA A 1038 -21.96 -8.94 -5.30
CA ALA A 1038 -21.40 -10.30 -5.44
C ALA A 1038 -21.58 -10.92 -6.85
N PRO A 1039 -22.78 -10.93 -7.47
CA PRO A 1039 -22.91 -11.39 -8.86
C PRO A 1039 -22.20 -10.48 -9.87
N ALA A 1040 -22.04 -9.19 -9.58
CA ALA A 1040 -21.20 -8.31 -10.39
C ALA A 1040 -19.71 -8.73 -10.34
N ALA A 1041 -19.19 -9.03 -9.14
CA ALA A 1041 -17.85 -9.58 -8.96
C ALA A 1041 -17.68 -10.94 -9.67
N ALA A 1042 -18.68 -11.83 -9.61
CA ALA A 1042 -18.65 -13.11 -10.32
C ALA A 1042 -18.53 -12.96 -11.86
N HIS A 1043 -19.23 -11.99 -12.46
CA HIS A 1043 -19.06 -11.67 -13.88
C HIS A 1043 -17.64 -11.19 -14.18
N VAL A 1044 -17.06 -10.31 -13.35
CA VAL A 1044 -15.66 -9.86 -13.49
C VAL A 1044 -14.68 -11.03 -13.30
N SER A 1045 -14.94 -11.96 -12.37
CA SER A 1045 -14.09 -13.13 -12.16
C SER A 1045 -14.06 -14.07 -13.37
N GLY A 1046 -15.22 -14.39 -13.94
CA GLY A 1046 -15.30 -15.19 -15.17
C GLY A 1046 -14.65 -14.47 -16.36
N ALA A 1047 -14.88 -13.16 -16.49
CA ALA A 1047 -14.27 -12.33 -17.51
C ALA A 1047 -12.72 -12.35 -17.45
N ILE A 1048 -12.14 -12.28 -16.25
CA ILE A 1048 -10.69 -12.41 -16.05
C ILE A 1048 -10.21 -13.84 -16.35
N ALA A 1049 -11.00 -14.88 -16.10
CA ALA A 1049 -10.62 -16.24 -16.49
C ALA A 1049 -10.55 -16.41 -18.02
N LEU A 1050 -11.44 -15.76 -18.79
CA LEU A 1050 -11.31 -15.69 -20.26
C LEU A 1050 -9.99 -14.98 -20.66
N TYR A 1051 -9.67 -13.87 -20.00
CA TYR A 1051 -8.42 -13.14 -20.22
C TYR A 1051 -7.17 -13.98 -19.91
N PHE A 1052 -7.14 -14.69 -18.77
CA PHE A 1052 -6.02 -15.53 -18.37
C PHE A 1052 -5.84 -16.76 -19.24
N GLN A 1053 -6.91 -17.34 -19.82
CA GLN A 1053 -6.76 -18.37 -20.84
C GLN A 1053 -5.94 -17.80 -22.01
N TYR A 1054 -6.42 -16.73 -22.64
CA TYR A 1054 -5.79 -16.18 -23.84
C TYR A 1054 -4.37 -15.68 -23.60
N THR A 1055 -4.14 -14.94 -22.51
CA THR A 1055 -2.83 -14.35 -22.22
C THR A 1055 -1.80 -15.38 -21.76
N LEU A 1056 -2.14 -16.25 -20.80
CA LEU A 1056 -1.18 -17.10 -20.10
C LEU A 1056 -1.27 -18.60 -20.46
N VAL A 1057 -2.48 -19.17 -20.59
CA VAL A 1057 -2.66 -20.61 -20.89
C VAL A 1057 -2.36 -20.91 -22.35
N ASP A 1058 -2.95 -20.13 -23.27
CA ASP A 1058 -2.71 -20.19 -24.71
C ASP A 1058 -1.42 -19.41 -25.11
N LYS A 1059 -0.78 -18.73 -24.14
CA LYS A 1059 0.53 -18.07 -24.23
C LYS A 1059 0.68 -16.95 -25.28
N TYR A 1060 -0.40 -16.31 -25.71
CA TYR A 1060 -0.31 -15.18 -26.64
C TYR A 1060 0.35 -13.94 -26.03
N TYR A 1061 0.15 -13.69 -24.73
CA TYR A 1061 0.70 -12.52 -24.03
C TYR A 1061 0.99 -12.82 -22.54
N PRO A 1062 1.88 -13.79 -22.20
CA PRO A 1062 2.11 -14.22 -20.82
C PRO A 1062 2.62 -13.07 -19.92
N GLN A 1063 3.36 -12.12 -20.49
CA GLN A 1063 3.82 -10.90 -19.83
C GLN A 1063 2.70 -9.90 -19.50
N LYS A 1064 1.49 -10.06 -20.07
CA LYS A 1064 0.30 -9.23 -19.77
C LYS A 1064 -0.61 -9.83 -18.69
N ALA A 1065 -0.22 -10.95 -18.06
CA ALA A 1065 -1.06 -11.74 -17.16
C ALA A 1065 -0.91 -11.41 -15.65
N PHE A 1066 -0.73 -10.14 -15.28
CA PHE A 1066 -0.60 -9.69 -13.87
C PHE A 1066 -1.82 -8.91 -13.40
N ALA A 1067 -2.18 -8.99 -12.10
CA ALA A 1067 -3.40 -8.41 -11.55
C ALA A 1067 -3.64 -6.93 -11.93
N THR A 1068 -2.62 -6.08 -11.89
CA THR A 1068 -2.78 -4.66 -12.28
C THR A 1068 -2.93 -4.49 -13.79
N MET A 1069 -2.22 -5.27 -14.61
CA MET A 1069 -2.40 -5.24 -16.07
C MET A 1069 -3.80 -5.71 -16.48
N VAL A 1070 -4.28 -6.82 -15.89
CA VAL A 1070 -5.65 -7.33 -16.06
C VAL A 1070 -6.66 -6.22 -15.80
N ARG A 1071 -6.53 -5.53 -14.67
CA ARG A 1071 -7.36 -4.38 -14.31
C ARG A 1071 -7.27 -3.26 -15.34
N THR A 1072 -6.06 -2.84 -15.68
CA THR A 1072 -5.79 -1.80 -16.69
C THR A 1072 -6.52 -2.08 -18.00
N PHE A 1073 -6.40 -3.30 -18.54
CA PHE A 1073 -7.03 -3.61 -19.83
C PHE A 1073 -8.56 -3.68 -19.73
N ILE A 1074 -9.10 -4.12 -18.59
CA ILE A 1074 -10.53 -4.09 -18.28
C ILE A 1074 -11.04 -2.64 -18.15
N GLU A 1075 -10.33 -1.76 -17.43
CA GLU A 1075 -10.65 -0.35 -17.23
C GLU A 1075 -10.53 0.47 -18.52
N ALA A 1076 -9.45 0.31 -19.28
CA ALA A 1076 -9.26 0.99 -20.57
C ALA A 1076 -10.28 0.51 -21.60
N GLY A 1077 -10.53 -0.80 -21.63
CA GLY A 1077 -11.51 -1.46 -22.47
C GLY A 1077 -12.97 -1.15 -22.12
N ALA A 1078 -13.26 -0.69 -20.91
CA ALA A 1078 -14.61 -0.49 -20.39
C ALA A 1078 -15.51 0.33 -21.32
N ASN A 1079 -16.75 -0.12 -21.50
CA ASN A 1079 -17.78 0.61 -22.22
C ASN A 1079 -18.21 1.84 -21.40
N ARG A 1080 -18.48 2.97 -22.04
CA ARG A 1080 -18.73 4.26 -21.40
C ARG A 1080 -19.88 4.97 -22.10
N ASN A 1081 -20.85 5.50 -21.34
CA ASN A 1081 -21.87 6.38 -21.90
C ASN A 1081 -21.27 7.78 -22.19
N GLN A 1082 -21.63 8.41 -23.30
CA GLN A 1082 -21.16 9.76 -23.64
C GLN A 1082 -21.74 10.84 -22.71
N ASP A 1083 -22.91 10.59 -22.12
CA ASP A 1083 -23.55 11.52 -21.16
C ASP A 1083 -22.96 11.46 -19.73
N ILE A 1084 -21.95 10.61 -19.47
CA ILE A 1084 -21.37 10.38 -18.14
C ILE A 1084 -19.87 10.67 -18.19
N SER A 1085 -19.39 11.49 -17.25
CA SER A 1085 -17.95 11.71 -17.06
C SER A 1085 -17.29 10.48 -16.43
N TYR A 1086 -16.15 10.04 -16.95
CA TYR A 1086 -15.38 8.91 -16.43
C TYR A 1086 -13.90 9.29 -16.21
N PRO A 1087 -13.23 8.69 -15.21
CA PRO A 1087 -13.81 7.83 -14.17
C PRO A 1087 -14.71 8.59 -13.19
N ASN A 1088 -15.55 7.88 -12.43
CA ASN A 1088 -16.33 8.47 -11.34
C ASN A 1088 -16.62 7.45 -10.20
N GLU A 1089 -17.01 7.98 -9.04
CA GLU A 1089 -17.22 7.22 -7.79
C GLU A 1089 -18.37 6.19 -7.80
N SER A 1090 -19.21 6.17 -8.85
CA SER A 1090 -20.34 5.23 -8.94
C SER A 1090 -20.13 4.16 -10.01
N TYR A 1091 -19.60 4.54 -11.18
CA TYR A 1091 -19.39 3.63 -12.32
C TYR A 1091 -17.93 3.18 -12.49
N GLY A 1092 -16.99 3.69 -11.69
CA GLY A 1092 -15.56 3.46 -11.87
C GLY A 1092 -15.10 4.00 -13.22
N TYR A 1093 -14.35 3.20 -13.97
CA TYR A 1093 -13.94 3.52 -15.34
C TYR A 1093 -15.00 3.22 -16.42
N GLY A 1094 -16.09 2.50 -16.11
CA GLY A 1094 -17.14 2.15 -17.08
C GLY A 1094 -17.85 0.83 -16.78
N PHE A 1095 -18.58 0.32 -17.78
CA PHE A 1095 -19.19 -1.00 -17.78
C PHE A 1095 -18.21 -2.06 -18.33
N LEU A 1096 -18.20 -3.26 -17.74
CA LEU A 1096 -17.36 -4.38 -18.18
C LEU A 1096 -17.60 -4.76 -19.65
N ASP A 1097 -16.57 -4.63 -20.49
CA ASP A 1097 -16.56 -5.04 -21.90
C ASP A 1097 -15.28 -5.82 -22.23
N MET A 1098 -15.42 -7.14 -22.42
CA MET A 1098 -14.30 -8.03 -22.74
C MET A 1098 -13.79 -7.89 -24.17
N ARG A 1099 -14.62 -7.44 -25.11
CA ARG A 1099 -14.17 -7.13 -26.47
C ARG A 1099 -13.36 -5.84 -26.48
N GLY A 1100 -13.77 -4.86 -25.67
CA GLY A 1100 -13.00 -3.66 -25.35
C GLY A 1100 -11.63 -4.02 -24.76
N ALA A 1101 -11.59 -4.82 -23.70
CA ALA A 1101 -10.35 -5.23 -23.04
C ALA A 1101 -9.39 -5.99 -23.97
N PHE A 1102 -9.90 -6.91 -24.79
CA PHE A 1102 -9.09 -7.63 -25.78
C PHE A 1102 -8.59 -6.75 -26.94
N ASN A 1103 -9.27 -5.65 -27.27
CA ASN A 1103 -8.74 -4.69 -28.23
C ASN A 1103 -7.54 -3.90 -27.68
N GLN A 1104 -7.44 -3.72 -26.36
CA GLN A 1104 -6.27 -3.09 -25.70
C GLN A 1104 -5.06 -4.05 -25.55
N LEU A 1105 -5.20 -5.33 -25.95
CA LEU A 1105 -4.07 -6.27 -26.00
C LEU A 1105 -3.21 -6.13 -27.27
N LYS A 1106 -3.71 -5.42 -28.28
CA LYS A 1106 -3.01 -5.11 -29.53
C LYS A 1106 -2.00 -3.98 -29.33
#